data_AF-A0A4V3ICA6-F1
#
_entry.id   AF-A0A4V3ICA6-F1
#
_cell.length_a   1.000
_cell.length_b   1.000
_cell.length_c   1.000
_cell.angle_alpha   90.00
_cell.angle_beta   90.00
_cell.angle_gamma   90.00
#
_symmetry.space_group_name_H-M   'P 1'
#
loop_
_entity.id
_entity.type
_entity.pdbx_description
1 polymer ?
#
loop_
_entity_poly.entity_id
_entity_poly.type
_entity_poly.pdbx_seq_one_letter_code
_entity_poly.pdbx_strand_id
1 'polypeptide(L)'
;MSALITPELVALDKNLGAAPSSVIRHLAELIVGAGRATEIEGLYADALAREAKTATGIPGGLAIPHCRSSAVTEPTLALARLTSPVDFGAKDGPADLVFLIAAPEGADQEHLKILAKLARSLMKSDFTAALRAAKSPAEIVELVTNVIAPVTVGAGAAAAGNANAGTGSSSSSSVKRIVAVTACPTGIAHTYMAADSLVAAAKAAGVDLQVETQGSAGLTMLDPAVIAAADAVIFAVDVDVRGRERFAGKPVIQAPVKRGIDEPAKLIQDALAAARNPNARRVGGNVGVVEADTKNEHFGQKVKRALLTGVSYMIPFVAGGGLLIALGFLLGGYEITKVADVVVLQNSLFNLPEGGLLIYLGAVFFKIGALSMGFLVPALGGYIAYAIADRPGIAPGFVAGAVAGFMGAGFLGGIAGGLLAGVAAASFARLDVPRWLRSLMPVVIIPLVASIVASGLMFLVLGGPIAWITTNLNEWLTGMSGASAIILGLILGLMMGFDLGGPVNKVAYAFAVAGLGTATIANQAPWQIMAAVMAAGMVPPLAMALATVVDKKLFSLVERENGKAAWLLGASFISEGAIPFAAADVFRVIPASMIGAGVTGALSMAWGVTSKAPHGGVFVFFAIDSFPLWALAIAIGTVVAAFVVIVLKRYAVRKSSVDAETPALVNA
;
A
#
# COMPACT_ATOMS: atom_id res chain seq x y z
N MET A 1 4.94 35.77 6.62
CA MET A 1 3.78 35.23 5.89
C MET A 1 2.53 35.89 6.44
N SER A 2 1.70 36.46 5.56
CA SER A 2 0.34 36.88 5.96
C SER A 2 -0.46 35.66 6.41
N ALA A 3 -1.28 35.79 7.45
CA ALA A 3 -2.15 34.71 7.92
C ALA A 3 -3.14 34.34 6.80
N LEU A 4 -3.41 33.06 6.54
CA LEU A 4 -4.29 32.62 5.45
C LEU A 4 -5.77 33.02 5.65
N ILE A 5 -6.19 33.22 6.89
CA ILE A 5 -7.53 33.66 7.27
C ILE A 5 -7.41 34.68 8.41
N THR A 6 -8.29 35.68 8.42
CA THR A 6 -8.41 36.70 9.45
C THR A 6 -9.89 36.86 9.85
N PRO A 7 -10.21 37.50 10.98
CA PRO A 7 -11.60 37.66 11.42
C PRO A 7 -12.48 38.38 10.38
N GLU A 8 -11.91 39.28 9.59
CA GLU A 8 -12.57 40.02 8.51
C GLU A 8 -12.99 39.12 7.33
N LEU A 9 -12.37 37.94 7.20
CA LEU A 9 -12.64 36.96 6.15
C LEU A 9 -13.70 35.92 6.57
N VAL A 10 -14.35 36.12 7.73
CA VAL A 10 -15.33 35.17 8.28
C VAL A 10 -16.70 35.83 8.42
N ALA A 11 -17.68 35.30 7.70
CA ALA A 11 -19.09 35.61 7.88
C ALA A 11 -19.77 34.51 8.72
N LEU A 12 -20.22 34.85 9.93
CA LEU A 12 -20.98 33.93 10.79
C LEU A 12 -22.48 34.20 10.72
N ASP A 13 -23.24 33.11 10.63
CA ASP A 13 -24.69 33.07 10.76
C ASP A 13 -25.41 34.07 9.84
N LYS A 14 -25.05 34.04 8.55
CA LYS A 14 -25.62 34.90 7.52
C LYS A 14 -26.57 34.14 6.59
N ASN A 15 -27.64 34.80 6.16
CA ASN A 15 -28.39 34.38 4.98
C ASN A 15 -27.82 35.14 3.77
N LEU A 16 -27.12 34.43 2.89
CA LEU A 16 -26.45 35.01 1.72
C LEU A 16 -27.19 34.70 0.41
N GLY A 17 -28.47 34.36 0.48
CA GLY A 17 -29.27 33.94 -0.66
C GLY A 17 -29.32 32.42 -0.85
N ALA A 18 -29.95 31.97 -1.94
CA ALA A 18 -30.26 30.55 -2.19
C ALA A 18 -29.37 29.90 -3.25
N ALA A 19 -28.41 30.63 -3.83
CA ALA A 19 -27.60 30.15 -4.95
C ALA A 19 -26.11 30.19 -4.61
N PRO A 20 -25.29 29.25 -5.12
CA PRO A 20 -23.83 29.29 -4.97
C PRO A 20 -23.21 30.62 -5.38
N SER A 21 -23.74 31.25 -6.43
CA SER A 21 -23.29 32.55 -6.93
C SER A 21 -23.38 33.66 -5.89
N SER A 22 -24.45 33.73 -5.10
CA SER A 22 -24.61 34.79 -4.11
C SER A 22 -23.65 34.61 -2.92
N VAL A 23 -23.41 33.37 -2.50
CA VAL A 23 -22.43 33.04 -1.46
C VAL A 23 -21.00 33.31 -1.92
N ILE A 24 -20.63 32.86 -3.13
CA ILE A 24 -19.28 33.06 -3.70
C ILE A 24 -19.00 34.56 -3.87
N ARG A 25 -19.97 35.35 -4.35
CA ARG A 25 -19.84 36.80 -4.49
C ARG A 25 -19.55 37.47 -3.16
N HIS A 26 -20.29 37.11 -2.11
CA HIS A 26 -20.06 37.68 -0.79
C HIS A 26 -18.68 37.32 -0.22
N LEU A 27 -18.22 36.08 -0.41
CA LEU A 27 -16.88 35.69 0.02
C LEU A 27 -15.79 36.43 -0.78
N ALA A 28 -16.01 36.72 -2.07
CA ALA A 28 -15.11 37.56 -2.86
C ALA A 28 -15.09 39.02 -2.36
N GLU A 29 -16.24 39.58 -1.97
CA GLU A 29 -16.34 40.91 -1.33
C GLU A 29 -15.53 40.97 -0.03
N LEU A 30 -15.59 39.95 0.83
CA LEU A 30 -14.78 39.89 2.05
C LEU A 30 -13.28 39.86 1.74
N ILE A 31 -12.87 39.07 0.74
CA ILE A 31 -11.46 38.96 0.34
C ILE A 31 -10.91 40.30 -0.18
N VAL A 32 -11.68 40.99 -1.02
CA VAL A 32 -11.29 42.31 -1.54
C VAL A 32 -11.34 43.38 -0.44
N GLY A 33 -12.37 43.36 0.41
CA GLY A 33 -12.49 44.26 1.56
C GLY A 33 -11.33 44.14 2.55
N ALA A 34 -10.77 42.93 2.71
CA ALA A 34 -9.57 42.67 3.49
C ALA A 34 -8.25 43.00 2.76
N GLY A 35 -8.30 43.55 1.54
CA GLY A 35 -7.14 43.96 0.76
C GLY A 35 -6.33 42.83 0.13
N ARG A 36 -6.89 41.62 -0.01
CA ARG A 36 -6.20 40.41 -0.50
C ARG A 36 -6.48 40.07 -1.96
N ALA A 37 -7.35 40.86 -2.57
CA ALA A 37 -7.59 40.85 -4.01
C ALA A 37 -7.85 42.29 -4.50
N THR A 38 -7.54 42.54 -5.76
CA THR A 38 -7.63 43.88 -6.39
C THR A 38 -9.04 44.22 -6.87
N GLU A 39 -9.86 43.21 -7.21
CA GLU A 39 -11.21 43.42 -7.75
C GLU A 39 -12.16 42.26 -7.42
N ILE A 40 -13.44 42.59 -7.17
CA ILE A 40 -14.47 41.62 -6.80
C ILE A 40 -14.90 40.80 -8.02
N GLU A 41 -15.16 41.46 -9.15
CA GLU A 41 -15.71 40.81 -10.35
C GLU A 41 -14.78 39.74 -10.92
N GLY A 42 -13.47 40.01 -10.98
CA GLY A 42 -12.47 39.04 -11.43
C GLY A 42 -12.43 37.78 -10.56
N LEU A 43 -12.27 37.95 -9.24
CA LEU A 43 -12.25 36.84 -8.28
C LEU A 43 -13.57 36.04 -8.29
N TYR A 44 -14.71 36.74 -8.31
CA TYR A 44 -16.02 36.13 -8.39
C TYR A 44 -16.19 35.30 -9.66
N ALA A 45 -15.83 35.86 -10.82
CA ALA A 45 -15.94 35.17 -12.10
C ALA A 45 -15.09 33.90 -12.14
N ASP A 46 -13.85 33.95 -11.64
CA ASP A 46 -12.96 32.79 -11.60
C ASP A 46 -13.44 31.69 -10.66
N ALA A 47 -13.92 32.06 -9.47
CA ALA A 47 -14.49 31.12 -8.51
C ALA A 47 -15.78 30.46 -9.04
N LEU A 48 -16.66 31.24 -9.67
CA LEU A 48 -17.90 30.73 -10.25
C LEU A 48 -17.63 29.85 -11.48
N ALA A 49 -16.68 30.22 -12.33
CA ALA A 49 -16.26 29.40 -13.47
C ALA A 49 -15.70 28.05 -13.01
N ARG A 50 -15.00 28.00 -11.87
CA ARG A 50 -14.57 26.73 -11.28
C ARG A 50 -15.74 25.91 -10.74
N GLU A 51 -16.68 26.54 -10.04
CA GLU A 51 -17.89 25.88 -9.52
C GLU A 51 -18.70 25.23 -10.66
N ALA A 52 -18.89 25.95 -11.76
CA ALA A 52 -19.66 25.49 -12.92
C ALA A 52 -19.06 24.26 -13.63
N LYS A 53 -17.74 24.04 -13.54
CA LYS A 53 -17.08 22.86 -14.12
C LYS A 53 -17.39 21.59 -13.33
N THR A 54 -17.40 21.68 -12.01
CA THR A 54 -17.68 20.55 -11.12
C THR A 54 -18.08 21.11 -9.77
N ALA A 55 -19.27 20.71 -9.31
CA ALA A 55 -19.81 20.98 -7.98
C ALA A 55 -18.75 20.82 -6.89
N THR A 56 -18.63 21.79 -5.99
CA THR A 56 -17.64 21.78 -4.91
C THR A 56 -18.22 21.42 -3.55
N GLY A 57 -19.51 21.07 -3.50
CA GLY A 57 -20.14 20.46 -2.35
C GLY A 57 -19.51 19.11 -2.00
N ILE A 58 -19.23 18.91 -0.71
CA ILE A 58 -18.73 17.64 -0.16
C ILE A 58 -19.60 17.19 1.02
N PRO A 59 -19.61 15.90 1.37
CA PRO A 59 -20.44 15.40 2.45
C PRO A 59 -20.21 16.08 3.79
N GLY A 60 -21.29 16.22 4.56
CA GLY A 60 -21.29 16.82 5.90
C GLY A 60 -21.72 18.28 5.95
N GLY A 61 -22.47 18.77 4.95
CA GLY A 61 -22.96 20.15 4.89
C GLY A 61 -21.87 21.17 4.53
N LEU A 62 -20.90 20.78 3.68
CA LEU A 62 -19.73 21.59 3.38
C LEU A 62 -19.65 21.93 1.89
N ALA A 63 -19.13 23.11 1.56
CA ALA A 63 -18.73 23.46 0.20
C ALA A 63 -17.35 24.11 0.20
N ILE A 64 -16.52 23.79 -0.80
CA ILE A 64 -15.17 24.34 -0.94
C ILE A 64 -14.93 24.92 -2.34
N PRO A 65 -15.60 26.02 -2.72
CA PRO A 65 -15.24 26.78 -3.91
C PRO A 65 -13.76 27.19 -3.86
N HIS A 66 -13.05 27.01 -4.98
CA HIS A 66 -11.64 27.36 -5.03
C HIS A 66 -11.24 27.89 -6.41
N CYS A 67 -10.30 28.82 -6.49
CA CYS A 67 -9.78 29.27 -7.78
C CYS A 67 -8.33 29.75 -7.69
N ARG A 68 -7.70 29.80 -8.86
CA ARG A 68 -6.56 30.68 -9.10
C ARG A 68 -7.09 31.89 -9.83
N SER A 69 -6.66 33.08 -9.44
CA SER A 69 -7.14 34.32 -10.04
C SER A 69 -6.03 35.35 -10.07
N SER A 70 -5.93 36.08 -11.18
CA SER A 70 -5.01 37.22 -11.32
C SER A 70 -5.42 38.40 -10.43
N ALA A 71 -6.68 38.43 -9.97
CA ALA A 71 -7.17 39.42 -9.02
C ALA A 71 -6.66 39.19 -7.60
N VAL A 72 -6.16 38.00 -7.26
CA VAL A 72 -5.71 37.66 -5.89
C VAL A 72 -4.25 38.05 -5.71
N THR A 73 -3.95 38.87 -4.70
CA THR A 73 -2.60 39.37 -4.43
C THR A 73 -1.82 38.48 -3.47
N GLU A 74 -2.52 37.78 -2.57
CA GLU A 74 -1.93 36.78 -1.68
C GLU A 74 -2.87 35.59 -1.42
N PRO A 75 -2.34 34.37 -1.19
CA PRO A 75 -3.16 33.22 -0.86
C PRO A 75 -4.08 33.49 0.34
N THR A 76 -5.35 33.14 0.19
CA THR A 76 -6.38 33.52 1.15
C THR A 76 -7.49 32.47 1.27
N LEU A 77 -8.12 32.45 2.44
CA LEU A 77 -9.24 31.60 2.79
C LEU A 77 -10.33 32.46 3.43
N ALA A 78 -11.52 32.47 2.85
CA ALA A 78 -12.71 33.07 3.45
C ALA A 78 -13.73 32.00 3.81
N LEU A 79 -14.48 32.22 4.89
CA LEU A 79 -15.47 31.29 5.42
C LEU A 79 -16.83 31.96 5.58
N ALA A 80 -17.89 31.28 5.18
CA ALA A 80 -19.26 31.61 5.56
C ALA A 80 -19.92 30.44 6.30
N ARG A 81 -20.52 30.73 7.46
CA ARG A 81 -21.50 29.86 8.12
C ARG A 81 -22.90 30.41 7.83
N LEU A 82 -23.71 29.63 7.13
CA LEU A 82 -25.00 30.04 6.61
C LEU A 82 -26.13 29.66 7.56
N THR A 83 -27.08 30.56 7.79
CA THR A 83 -28.34 30.21 8.49
C THR A 83 -29.30 29.44 7.59
N SER A 84 -29.18 29.64 6.28
CA SER A 84 -29.95 28.95 5.24
C SER A 84 -28.96 28.18 4.35
N PRO A 85 -28.86 26.85 4.47
CA PRO A 85 -27.93 26.06 3.67
C PRO A 85 -28.20 26.21 2.17
N VAL A 86 -27.13 26.22 1.36
CA VAL A 86 -27.19 26.41 -0.10
C VAL A 86 -26.69 25.16 -0.82
N ASP A 87 -27.36 24.77 -1.91
CA ASP A 87 -26.98 23.58 -2.67
C ASP A 87 -25.76 23.85 -3.57
N PHE A 88 -24.62 23.26 -3.20
CA PHE A 88 -23.36 23.24 -3.97
C PHE A 88 -23.13 21.88 -4.66
N GLY A 89 -24.19 21.07 -4.84
CA GLY A 89 -24.15 19.81 -5.58
C GLY A 89 -23.63 18.60 -4.80
N ALA A 90 -23.61 18.65 -3.46
CA ALA A 90 -23.27 17.50 -2.62
C ALA A 90 -24.43 16.48 -2.59
N LYS A 91 -24.09 15.17 -2.50
CA LYS A 91 -25.09 14.09 -2.57
C LYS A 91 -25.97 13.95 -1.33
N ASP A 92 -25.53 14.48 -0.20
CA ASP A 92 -26.18 14.39 1.10
C ASP A 92 -26.93 15.67 1.49
N GLY A 93 -26.96 16.68 0.61
CA GLY A 93 -27.78 17.88 0.77
C GLY A 93 -26.98 19.18 0.73
N PRO A 94 -27.65 20.32 1.00
CA PRO A 94 -27.05 21.64 0.91
C PRO A 94 -25.99 21.90 2.01
N ALA A 95 -25.08 22.83 1.72
CA ALA A 95 -23.99 23.21 2.61
C ALA A 95 -24.32 24.41 3.49
N ASP A 96 -24.02 24.30 4.79
CA ASP A 96 -24.12 25.38 5.78
C ASP A 96 -22.75 25.99 6.10
N LEU A 97 -21.64 25.31 5.79
CA LEU A 97 -20.29 25.86 5.88
C LEU A 97 -19.65 25.93 4.49
N VAL A 98 -19.26 27.14 4.08
CA VAL A 98 -18.69 27.39 2.75
C VAL A 98 -17.30 28.03 2.89
N PHE A 99 -16.31 27.45 2.21
CA PHE A 99 -14.91 27.88 2.26
C PHE A 99 -14.47 28.31 0.86
N LEU A 100 -14.28 29.61 0.65
CA LEU A 100 -13.68 30.10 -0.58
C LEU A 100 -12.16 30.14 -0.42
N ILE A 101 -11.47 29.30 -1.20
CA ILE A 101 -10.01 29.24 -1.27
C ILE A 101 -9.54 29.94 -2.53
N ALA A 102 -8.77 31.02 -2.40
CA ALA A 102 -8.27 31.77 -3.56
C ALA A 102 -6.75 31.92 -3.49
N ALA A 103 -6.08 31.76 -4.63
CA ALA A 103 -4.63 31.91 -4.74
C ALA A 103 -4.25 32.74 -5.98
N PRO A 104 -3.14 33.50 -5.95
CA PRO A 104 -2.60 34.18 -7.12
C PRO A 104 -2.25 33.18 -8.24
N GLU A 105 -2.29 33.63 -9.48
CA GLU A 105 -1.69 32.86 -10.58
C GLU A 105 -0.19 32.65 -10.34
N GLY A 106 0.29 31.41 -10.52
CA GLY A 106 1.69 31.05 -10.29
C GLY A 106 2.08 30.74 -8.84
N ALA A 107 1.15 30.78 -7.87
CA ALA A 107 1.45 30.47 -6.46
C ALA A 107 1.94 29.01 -6.23
N ASP A 108 2.94 28.88 -5.34
CA ASP A 108 3.74 27.67 -5.10
C ASP A 108 2.98 26.43 -4.58
N GLN A 109 3.56 25.24 -4.79
CA GLN A 109 3.08 23.93 -4.30
C GLN A 109 2.84 23.88 -2.76
N GLU A 110 3.50 24.74 -1.99
CA GLU A 110 3.41 24.78 -0.53
C GLU A 110 2.04 25.26 -0.04
N HIS A 111 1.43 26.24 -0.71
CA HIS A 111 0.08 26.69 -0.41
C HIS A 111 -0.96 25.63 -0.74
N LEU A 112 -0.83 24.91 -1.86
CA LEU A 112 -1.73 23.80 -2.20
C LEU A 112 -1.67 22.65 -1.19
N LYS A 113 -0.50 22.39 -0.58
CA LYS A 113 -0.36 21.41 0.51
C LYS A 113 -1.11 21.82 1.77
N ILE A 114 -1.05 23.10 2.13
CA ILE A 114 -1.82 23.66 3.25
C ILE A 114 -3.32 23.51 3.00
N LEU A 115 -3.77 23.77 1.78
CA LEU A 115 -5.17 23.63 1.38
C LEU A 115 -5.64 22.17 1.40
N ALA A 116 -4.80 21.22 0.97
CA ALA A 116 -5.08 19.78 1.09
C ALA A 116 -5.11 19.29 2.56
N LYS A 117 -4.39 19.95 3.47
CA LYS A 117 -4.42 19.67 4.92
C LYS A 117 -5.72 20.19 5.55
N LEU A 118 -6.18 21.37 5.13
CA LEU A 118 -7.47 21.92 5.54
C LEU A 118 -8.64 21.06 5.03
N ALA A 119 -8.65 20.70 3.75
CA ALA A 119 -9.70 19.85 3.17
C ALA A 119 -9.83 18.50 3.89
N ARG A 120 -8.71 17.85 4.26
CA ARG A 120 -8.71 16.63 5.08
C ARG A 120 -9.24 16.85 6.50
N SER A 121 -9.01 18.03 7.07
CA SER A 121 -9.48 18.35 8.42
C SER A 121 -10.97 18.68 8.42
N LEU A 122 -11.49 19.26 7.35
CA LEU A 122 -12.92 19.48 7.14
C LEU A 122 -13.72 18.17 7.01
N MET A 123 -13.09 17.05 6.65
CA MET A 123 -13.74 15.73 6.69
C MET A 123 -13.91 15.16 8.12
N LYS A 124 -13.33 15.80 9.15
CA LYS A 124 -13.45 15.36 10.54
C LYS A 124 -14.69 15.98 11.19
N SER A 125 -15.62 15.13 11.65
CA SER A 125 -16.86 15.55 12.32
C SER A 125 -16.62 16.47 13.52
N ASP A 126 -15.59 16.21 14.31
CA ASP A 126 -15.27 17.00 15.51
C ASP A 126 -14.84 18.42 15.15
N PHE A 127 -14.11 18.59 14.04
CA PHE A 127 -13.65 19.89 13.57
C PHE A 127 -14.82 20.70 12.99
N THR A 128 -15.67 20.08 12.18
CA THR A 128 -16.85 20.77 11.63
C THR A 128 -17.89 21.08 12.70
N ALA A 129 -18.03 20.23 13.72
CA ALA A 129 -18.83 20.53 14.91
C ALA A 129 -18.27 21.73 15.67
N ALA A 130 -16.94 21.82 15.86
CA ALA A 130 -16.31 22.98 16.48
C ALA A 130 -16.54 24.28 15.68
N LEU A 131 -16.42 24.22 14.36
CA LEU A 131 -16.71 25.37 13.48
C LEU A 131 -18.19 25.79 13.53
N ARG A 132 -19.14 24.86 13.70
CA ARG A 132 -20.55 25.18 13.91
C ARG A 132 -20.85 25.73 15.30
N ALA A 133 -20.08 25.33 16.30
CA ALA A 133 -20.24 25.79 17.68
C ALA A 133 -19.53 27.13 17.97
N ALA A 134 -18.57 27.53 17.13
CA ALA A 134 -17.79 28.75 17.30
C ALA A 134 -18.70 29.99 17.37
N LYS A 135 -18.47 30.86 18.34
CA LYS A 135 -19.32 32.02 18.65
C LYS A 135 -18.80 33.31 18.06
N SER A 136 -17.57 33.31 17.55
CA SER A 136 -16.95 34.52 17.00
C SER A 136 -16.06 34.22 15.78
N PRO A 137 -15.88 35.19 14.87
CA PRO A 137 -14.88 35.10 13.80
C PRO A 137 -13.47 34.77 14.28
N ALA A 138 -13.08 35.25 15.47
CA ALA A 138 -11.78 34.99 16.06
C ALA A 138 -11.60 33.50 16.44
N GLU A 139 -12.63 32.86 17.00
CA GLU A 139 -12.61 31.43 17.31
C GLU A 139 -12.48 30.57 16.03
N ILE A 140 -13.13 30.97 14.93
CA ILE A 140 -12.98 30.31 13.63
C ILE A 140 -11.53 30.41 13.15
N VAL A 141 -10.95 31.61 13.19
CA VAL A 141 -9.56 31.85 12.79
C VAL A 141 -8.61 31.00 13.62
N GLU A 142 -8.82 30.90 14.94
CA GLU A 142 -8.00 30.07 15.82
C GLU A 142 -8.13 28.57 15.47
N LEU A 143 -9.35 28.06 15.30
CA LEU A 143 -9.62 26.68 14.91
C LEU A 143 -8.93 26.33 13.58
N VAL A 144 -9.07 27.21 12.58
CA VAL A 144 -8.50 27.03 11.25
C VAL A 144 -6.97 27.16 11.28
N THR A 145 -6.43 28.13 12.03
CA THR A 145 -4.98 28.35 12.17
C THR A 145 -4.31 27.18 12.89
N ASN A 146 -4.94 26.60 13.91
CA ASN A 146 -4.42 25.43 14.64
C ASN A 146 -4.28 24.19 13.73
N VAL A 147 -5.08 24.12 12.67
CA VAL A 147 -5.00 23.05 11.67
C VAL A 147 -3.97 23.37 10.58
N ILE A 148 -3.86 24.65 10.21
CA ILE A 148 -3.09 25.12 9.05
C ILE A 148 -1.63 25.46 9.39
N ALA A 149 -1.34 26.01 10.57
CA ALA A 149 -0.01 26.48 10.92
C ALA A 149 1.01 25.31 10.97
N PRO A 150 2.25 25.52 10.47
CA PRO A 150 3.40 24.78 10.96
C PRO A 150 3.67 25.21 12.40
N VAL A 151 4.03 24.28 13.29
CA VAL A 151 4.34 24.59 14.69
C VAL A 151 5.59 25.48 14.73
N THR A 152 5.41 26.79 14.86
CA THR A 152 6.46 27.74 15.22
C THR A 152 6.30 28.11 16.70
N VAL A 153 7.29 27.72 17.51
CA VAL A 153 7.36 28.10 18.92
C VAL A 153 7.83 29.55 18.99
N GLY A 154 6.90 30.47 19.25
CA GLY A 154 7.20 31.87 19.56
C GLY A 154 7.77 32.01 20.98
N ALA A 155 8.87 32.75 21.06
CA ALA A 155 9.59 33.10 22.29
C ALA A 155 8.74 33.92 23.27
N GLY A 156 9.10 33.79 24.55
CA GLY A 156 8.31 34.23 25.69
C GLY A 156 8.07 35.74 25.79
N ALA A 157 6.89 36.07 26.32
CA ALA A 157 6.63 37.33 26.99
C ALA A 157 6.69 37.08 28.50
N ALA A 158 7.66 37.72 29.14
CA ALA A 158 7.80 37.77 30.59
C ALA A 158 6.82 38.79 31.18
N ALA A 159 6.17 38.43 32.29
CA ALA A 159 5.76 39.37 33.32
C ALA A 159 5.74 38.66 34.68
N ALA A 160 6.35 39.31 35.66
CA ALA A 160 6.78 38.81 36.96
C ALA A 160 5.65 38.69 38.00
N GLY A 161 5.90 37.89 39.05
CA GLY A 161 5.15 37.92 40.30
C GLY A 161 5.51 36.77 41.24
N ASN A 162 6.46 36.99 42.14
CA ASN A 162 6.75 36.12 43.29
C ASN A 162 5.50 35.89 44.15
N ALA A 163 5.28 34.66 44.64
CA ALA A 163 5.13 34.38 46.08
C ALA A 163 4.82 32.90 46.38
N ASN A 164 5.62 32.38 47.31
CA ASN A 164 5.33 31.41 48.36
C ASN A 164 5.21 29.90 48.10
N ALA A 165 6.00 29.21 48.92
CA ALA A 165 5.93 27.80 49.21
C ALA A 165 4.57 27.40 49.80
N GLY A 166 4.06 26.27 49.32
CA GLY A 166 2.91 25.58 49.87
C GLY A 166 2.97 24.12 49.45
N THR A 167 3.18 23.25 50.44
CA THR A 167 3.14 21.79 50.35
C THR A 167 1.88 21.29 49.67
N GLY A 168 2.02 20.44 48.64
CA GLY A 168 0.90 19.76 48.00
C GLY A 168 1.38 18.58 47.16
N SER A 169 1.21 17.37 47.69
CA SER A 169 1.33 16.11 46.96
C SER A 169 0.39 16.09 45.74
N SER A 170 0.93 15.82 44.55
CA SER A 170 0.17 15.21 43.45
C SER A 170 1.10 14.50 42.45
N SER A 171 1.34 13.22 42.72
CA SER A 171 1.84 12.30 41.69
C SER A 171 0.72 11.99 40.69
N SER A 172 0.73 12.64 39.53
CA SER A 172 -0.06 12.20 38.38
C SER A 172 0.71 12.39 37.07
N SER A 173 1.76 11.58 36.86
CA SER A 173 2.35 11.45 35.52
C SER A 173 1.47 10.50 34.69
N SER A 174 0.37 11.01 34.14
CA SER A 174 -0.38 10.26 33.14
C SER A 174 0.49 10.12 31.89
N VAL A 175 1.15 8.97 31.73
CA VAL A 175 1.76 8.55 30.46
C VAL A 175 0.71 8.73 29.38
N LYS A 176 0.98 9.63 28.43
CA LYS A 176 -0.02 10.01 27.43
C LYS A 176 0.56 10.13 26.03
N ARG A 177 1.90 10.12 25.84
CA ARG A 177 2.50 10.34 24.52
C ARG A 177 3.28 9.12 24.06
N ILE A 178 2.78 8.44 23.04
CA ILE A 178 3.46 7.33 22.39
C ILE A 178 3.79 7.77 20.96
N VAL A 179 4.92 7.32 20.44
CA VAL A 179 5.21 7.40 19.00
C VAL A 179 5.24 5.99 18.41
N ALA A 180 4.87 5.83 17.15
CA ALA A 180 4.99 4.56 16.46
C ALA A 180 5.70 4.70 15.12
N VAL A 181 6.34 3.63 14.67
CA VAL A 181 6.81 3.46 13.30
C VAL A 181 6.14 2.22 12.72
N THR A 182 5.55 2.34 11.54
CA THR A 182 5.02 1.22 10.77
C THR A 182 5.77 1.06 9.45
N ALA A 183 6.12 -0.19 9.10
CA ALA A 183 6.89 -0.47 7.90
C ALA A 183 6.75 -1.94 7.47
N CYS A 184 6.21 -2.19 6.29
CA CYS A 184 6.19 -3.52 5.66
C CYS A 184 7.07 -3.54 4.39
N PRO A 185 7.56 -4.71 3.94
CA PRO A 185 8.52 -4.80 2.83
C PRO A 185 8.04 -4.15 1.53
N THR A 186 6.75 -4.25 1.24
CA THR A 186 6.13 -3.64 0.05
C THR A 186 5.75 -2.19 0.27
N GLY A 187 5.52 -1.77 1.52
CA GLY A 187 5.15 -0.41 1.88
C GLY A 187 3.77 0.06 1.42
N ILE A 188 2.90 -0.83 0.88
CA ILE A 188 1.65 -0.43 0.20
C ILE A 188 0.43 -0.45 1.14
N ALA A 189 0.05 -1.61 1.69
CA ALA A 189 -1.21 -1.74 2.45
C ALA A 189 -0.97 -1.85 3.94
N HIS A 190 -0.25 -2.89 4.38
CA HIS A 190 -0.08 -3.18 5.81
C HIS A 190 0.60 -2.06 6.59
N THR A 191 1.48 -1.27 5.96
CA THR A 191 2.12 -0.09 6.59
C THR A 191 1.08 0.93 7.05
N TYR A 192 0.12 1.28 6.17
CA TYR A 192 -0.90 2.27 6.47
C TYR A 192 -2.04 1.67 7.30
N MET A 193 -2.43 0.42 7.04
CA MET A 193 -3.43 -0.27 7.86
C MET A 193 -3.00 -0.38 9.33
N ALA A 194 -1.73 -0.73 9.59
CA ALA A 194 -1.22 -0.77 10.96
C ALA A 194 -1.19 0.63 11.60
N ALA A 195 -0.87 1.67 10.82
CA ALA A 195 -0.89 3.03 11.32
C ALA A 195 -2.30 3.48 11.70
N ASP A 196 -3.28 3.27 10.82
CA ASP A 196 -4.69 3.62 11.05
C ASP A 196 -5.27 2.84 12.24
N SER A 197 -4.99 1.53 12.32
CA SER A 197 -5.40 0.69 13.45
C SER A 197 -4.81 1.14 14.78
N LEU A 198 -3.52 1.49 14.81
CA LEU A 198 -2.86 2.01 16.02
C LEU A 198 -3.41 3.40 16.41
N VAL A 199 -3.66 4.29 15.46
CA VAL A 199 -4.27 5.61 15.70
C VAL A 199 -5.68 5.45 16.28
N ALA A 200 -6.49 4.57 15.71
CA ALA A 200 -7.84 4.29 16.21
C ALA A 200 -7.81 3.73 17.64
N ALA A 201 -6.91 2.78 17.92
CA ALA A 201 -6.76 2.19 19.25
C ALA A 201 -6.21 3.19 20.29
N ALA A 202 -5.26 4.04 19.91
CA ALA A 202 -4.74 5.09 20.77
C ALA A 202 -5.81 6.11 21.12
N LYS A 203 -6.63 6.53 20.15
CA LYS A 203 -7.77 7.42 20.39
C LYS A 203 -8.76 6.80 21.38
N ALA A 204 -9.10 5.52 21.22
CA ALA A 204 -9.97 4.80 22.14
C ALA A 204 -9.39 4.68 23.56
N ALA A 205 -8.07 4.60 23.68
CA ALA A 205 -7.36 4.51 24.96
C ALA A 205 -7.01 5.87 25.58
N GLY A 206 -7.36 7.00 24.95
CA GLY A 206 -7.01 8.34 25.42
C GLY A 206 -5.50 8.64 25.39
N VAL A 207 -4.77 8.00 24.48
CA VAL A 207 -3.33 8.16 24.26
C VAL A 207 -3.08 9.06 23.06
N ASP A 208 -2.22 10.05 23.21
CA ASP A 208 -1.66 10.83 22.11
C ASP A 208 -0.62 9.96 21.37
N LEU A 209 -0.98 9.50 20.18
CA LEU A 209 -0.13 8.68 19.32
C LEU A 209 0.20 9.44 18.03
N GLN A 210 1.49 9.55 17.72
CA GLN A 210 1.95 9.94 16.39
C GLN A 210 2.64 8.77 15.70
N VAL A 211 2.33 8.57 14.42
CA VAL A 211 2.82 7.42 13.64
C VAL A 211 3.66 7.89 12.46
N GLU A 212 4.89 7.39 12.39
CA GLU A 212 5.77 7.46 11.23
C GLU A 212 5.47 6.29 10.30
N THR A 213 4.94 6.55 9.10
CA THR A 213 4.79 5.51 8.07
C THR A 213 6.03 5.48 7.19
N GLN A 214 6.66 4.32 7.05
CA GLN A 214 7.80 4.09 6.15
C GLN A 214 7.36 3.21 4.97
N GLY A 215 6.38 3.71 4.21
CA GLY A 215 5.75 3.00 3.09
C GLY A 215 6.24 3.45 1.71
N SER A 216 5.67 2.86 0.66
CA SER A 216 6.00 3.16 -0.74
C SER A 216 5.45 4.51 -1.20
N ALA A 217 4.44 5.07 -0.52
CA ALA A 217 3.88 6.38 -0.82
C ALA A 217 4.69 7.56 -0.22
N GLY A 218 5.86 7.27 0.37
CA GLY A 218 6.79 8.26 0.89
C GLY A 218 7.05 8.11 2.40
N LEU A 219 8.13 8.74 2.85
CA LEU A 219 8.57 8.76 4.23
C LEU A 219 8.24 10.10 4.86
N THR A 220 7.33 10.11 5.85
CA THR A 220 7.04 11.30 6.64
C THR A 220 7.64 11.13 8.02
N MET A 221 8.89 11.57 8.20
CA MET A 221 9.60 11.42 9.47
C MET A 221 8.93 12.20 10.60
N LEU A 222 8.89 11.60 11.79
CA LEU A 222 8.50 12.32 13.00
C LEU A 222 9.55 13.36 13.40
N ASP A 223 9.06 14.48 13.89
CA ASP A 223 9.90 15.55 14.43
C ASP A 223 10.73 15.02 15.63
N PRO A 224 12.04 15.29 15.68
CA PRO A 224 12.87 14.95 16.83
C PRO A 224 12.30 15.39 18.19
N ALA A 225 11.61 16.52 18.26
CA ALA A 225 10.97 17.01 19.48
C ALA A 225 9.79 16.12 19.92
N VAL A 226 9.01 15.59 18.97
CA VAL A 226 7.93 14.63 19.24
C VAL A 226 8.51 13.32 19.77
N ILE A 227 9.59 12.83 19.15
CA ILE A 227 10.29 11.63 19.60
C ILE A 227 10.85 11.85 21.02
N ALA A 228 11.48 13.00 21.27
CA ALA A 228 12.02 13.37 22.57
C ALA A 228 10.94 13.51 23.66
N ALA A 229 9.73 13.95 23.31
CA ALA A 229 8.61 14.07 24.23
C ALA A 229 7.83 12.76 24.47
N ALA A 230 8.10 11.71 23.69
CA ALA A 230 7.40 10.44 23.81
C ALA A 230 7.82 9.65 25.06
N ASP A 231 6.85 9.02 25.72
CA ASP A 231 7.03 8.17 26.89
C ASP A 231 7.48 6.75 26.49
N ALA A 232 7.06 6.27 25.32
CA ALA A 232 7.47 5.01 24.70
C ALA A 232 7.35 5.07 23.17
N VAL A 233 7.98 4.11 22.49
CA VAL A 233 7.88 3.93 21.04
C VAL A 233 7.39 2.52 20.67
N ILE A 234 6.50 2.44 19.68
CA ILE A 234 6.06 1.19 19.06
C ILE A 234 6.75 1.04 17.70
N PHE A 235 7.43 -0.06 17.46
CA PHE A 235 7.88 -0.45 16.13
C PHE A 235 7.03 -1.62 15.64
N ALA A 236 5.96 -1.32 14.90
CA ALA A 236 5.11 -2.31 14.23
C ALA A 236 5.63 -2.51 12.80
N VAL A 237 6.73 -3.27 12.67
CA VAL A 237 7.54 -3.34 11.46
C VAL A 237 7.95 -4.77 11.12
N ASP A 238 8.03 -5.05 9.82
CA ASP A 238 8.52 -6.31 9.24
C ASP A 238 9.87 -6.10 8.51
N VAL A 239 10.38 -4.87 8.53
CA VAL A 239 11.66 -4.41 7.98
C VAL A 239 12.33 -3.45 8.97
N ASP A 240 13.61 -3.13 8.74
CA ASP A 240 14.32 -2.17 9.59
C ASP A 240 13.69 -0.78 9.59
N VAL A 241 13.65 -0.16 10.78
CA VAL A 241 13.26 1.23 10.98
C VAL A 241 14.38 2.13 10.46
N ARG A 242 14.11 2.88 9.39
CA ARG A 242 15.04 3.91 8.90
C ARG A 242 15.16 5.03 9.93
N GLY A 243 16.38 5.39 10.30
CA GLY A 243 16.64 6.43 11.29
C GLY A 243 16.30 6.01 12.73
N ARG A 244 16.45 4.72 13.07
CA ARG A 244 16.14 4.16 14.39
C ARG A 244 16.89 4.84 15.53
N GLU A 245 18.11 5.31 15.26
CA GLU A 245 18.96 6.02 16.22
C GLU A 245 18.29 7.26 16.83
N ARG A 246 17.34 7.89 16.11
CA ARG A 246 16.56 9.03 16.63
C ARG A 246 15.71 8.68 17.84
N PHE A 247 15.37 7.41 18.01
CA PHE A 247 14.55 6.92 19.12
C PHE A 247 15.37 6.39 20.29
N ALA A 248 16.71 6.53 20.26
CA ALA A 248 17.62 5.99 21.26
C ALA A 248 17.21 6.35 22.70
N GLY A 249 17.28 5.38 23.61
CA GLY A 249 16.93 5.55 25.02
C GLY A 249 15.44 5.48 25.33
N LYS A 250 14.53 5.51 24.35
CA LYS A 250 13.08 5.39 24.60
C LYS A 250 12.68 3.94 24.91
N PRO A 251 11.78 3.69 25.88
CA PRO A 251 11.15 2.37 26.05
C PRO A 251 10.49 1.93 24.74
N VAL A 252 10.73 0.69 24.31
CA VAL A 252 10.31 0.22 22.98
C VAL A 252 9.53 -1.09 23.04
N ILE A 253 8.40 -1.12 22.35
CA ILE A 253 7.68 -2.33 21.99
C ILE A 253 7.87 -2.57 20.50
N GLN A 254 8.49 -3.68 20.12
CA GLN A 254 8.70 -4.04 18.72
C GLN A 254 7.90 -5.31 18.38
N ALA A 255 7.13 -5.26 17.30
CA ALA A 255 6.29 -6.36 16.84
C ALA A 255 6.13 -6.34 15.30
N PRO A 256 5.72 -7.46 14.68
CA PRO A 256 5.37 -7.50 13.26
C PRO A 256 4.25 -6.51 12.91
N VAL A 257 4.24 -6.01 11.66
CA VAL A 257 3.22 -5.05 11.18
C VAL A 257 1.81 -5.61 11.36
N LYS A 258 1.65 -6.91 11.12
CA LYS A 258 0.37 -7.63 11.27
C LYS A 258 -0.21 -7.49 12.68
N ARG A 259 0.62 -7.52 13.73
CA ARG A 259 0.13 -7.32 15.10
C ARG A 259 -0.41 -5.89 15.31
N GLY A 260 0.15 -4.91 14.61
CA GLY A 260 -0.36 -3.54 14.55
C GLY A 260 -1.76 -3.43 13.91
N ILE A 261 -2.17 -4.42 13.12
CA ILE A 261 -3.48 -4.49 12.47
C ILE A 261 -4.46 -5.30 13.34
N ASP A 262 -4.05 -6.49 13.76
CA ASP A 262 -4.91 -7.48 14.41
C ASP A 262 -5.10 -7.18 15.92
N GLU A 263 -4.08 -6.61 16.58
CA GLU A 263 -4.06 -6.41 18.04
C GLU A 263 -3.59 -4.99 18.46
N PRO A 264 -4.07 -3.90 17.82
CA PRO A 264 -3.56 -2.55 18.06
C PRO A 264 -3.79 -2.07 19.50
N ALA A 265 -4.93 -2.41 20.12
CA ALA A 265 -5.22 -2.05 21.50
C ALA A 265 -4.24 -2.66 22.50
N LYS A 266 -3.82 -3.91 22.29
CA LYS A 266 -2.82 -4.56 23.14
C LYS A 266 -1.43 -3.94 22.95
N LEU A 267 -1.06 -3.58 21.72
CA LEU A 267 0.21 -2.88 21.47
C LEU A 267 0.27 -1.51 22.16
N ILE A 268 -0.83 -0.76 22.18
CA ILE A 268 -0.93 0.48 22.94
C ILE A 268 -0.78 0.21 24.44
N GLN A 269 -1.44 -0.81 24.98
CA GLN A 269 -1.32 -1.19 26.39
C GLN A 269 0.10 -1.62 26.76
N ASP A 270 0.75 -2.44 25.93
CA ASP A 270 2.13 -2.88 26.10
C ASP A 270 3.08 -1.68 26.14
N ALA A 271 2.88 -0.70 25.26
CA ALA A 271 3.70 0.52 25.22
C ALA A 271 3.48 1.42 26.44
N LEU A 272 2.23 1.56 26.93
CA LEU A 272 1.93 2.26 28.17
C LEU A 272 2.55 1.56 29.39
N ALA A 273 2.54 0.23 29.42
CA ALA A 273 3.17 -0.55 30.47
C ALA A 273 4.71 -0.39 30.43
N ALA A 274 5.32 -0.45 29.24
CA ALA A 274 6.74 -0.21 29.05
C ALA A 274 7.17 1.19 29.47
N ALA A 275 6.35 2.22 29.18
CA ALA A 275 6.61 3.59 29.63
C ALA A 275 6.69 3.73 31.17
N ARG A 276 5.94 2.91 31.91
CA ARG A 276 5.91 2.92 33.39
C ARG A 276 6.94 2.00 34.03
N ASN A 277 7.61 1.15 33.26
CA ASN A 277 8.56 0.17 33.77
C ASN A 277 10.00 0.70 33.64
N PRO A 278 10.72 0.97 34.75
CA PRO A 278 12.11 1.43 34.72
C PRO A 278 13.06 0.48 34.00
N ASN A 279 12.74 -0.83 34.02
CA ASN A 279 13.51 -1.91 33.41
C ASN A 279 13.00 -2.30 32.01
N ALA A 280 12.11 -1.51 31.41
CA ALA A 280 11.66 -1.76 30.05
C ALA A 280 12.83 -1.76 29.06
N ARG A 281 12.74 -2.64 28.05
CA ARG A 281 13.68 -2.65 26.93
C ARG A 281 13.64 -1.29 26.24
N ARG A 282 14.81 -0.69 26.01
CA ARG A 282 14.97 0.61 25.37
C ARG A 282 15.63 0.49 23.99
N VAL A 283 15.44 1.49 23.14
CA VAL A 283 16.14 1.57 21.85
C VAL A 283 17.64 1.78 22.12
N GLY A 284 18.49 0.81 21.76
CA GLY A 284 19.94 0.92 21.89
C GLY A 284 20.57 1.78 20.79
N GLY A 285 21.61 2.55 21.12
CA GLY A 285 22.43 3.34 20.19
C GLY A 285 23.52 2.54 19.45
N ASN A 286 23.56 1.22 19.63
CA ASN A 286 24.38 0.32 18.82
C ASN A 286 23.49 -0.35 17.78
N VAL A 287 23.97 -0.36 16.54
CA VAL A 287 23.41 -1.08 15.39
C VAL A 287 23.39 -2.57 15.74
N GLY A 288 22.28 -2.98 16.35
CA GLY A 288 22.04 -4.32 16.83
C GLY A 288 20.55 -4.54 16.73
N VAL A 289 20.16 -5.16 15.63
CA VAL A 289 18.86 -5.81 15.48
C VAL A 289 18.60 -6.58 16.76
N VAL A 290 17.49 -6.28 17.42
CA VAL A 290 16.87 -7.29 18.26
C VAL A 290 15.49 -7.48 17.68
N GLU A 291 15.51 -8.35 16.66
CA GLU A 291 14.60 -9.46 16.46
C GLU A 291 13.34 -9.39 17.36
N ALA A 292 12.16 -9.41 16.71
CA ALA A 292 10.98 -9.98 17.33
C ALA A 292 11.39 -11.30 17.99
N ASP A 293 10.81 -11.64 19.14
CA ASP A 293 11.20 -12.79 19.98
C ASP A 293 11.42 -14.08 19.14
N THR A 294 12.66 -14.31 18.72
CA THR A 294 13.11 -15.40 17.82
C THR A 294 14.03 -16.36 18.56
N LYS A 295 14.07 -16.26 19.89
CA LYS A 295 14.81 -17.22 20.72
C LYS A 295 14.31 -18.67 20.55
N ASN A 296 13.11 -18.86 19.95
CA ASN A 296 12.56 -20.16 19.57
C ASN A 296 12.05 -20.24 18.12
N GLU A 297 12.58 -19.46 17.18
CA GLU A 297 12.18 -19.59 15.78
C GLU A 297 12.85 -20.82 15.15
N HIS A 298 12.06 -21.89 14.91
CA HIS A 298 12.54 -23.13 14.30
C HIS A 298 13.21 -22.87 12.94
N PHE A 299 14.23 -23.66 12.59
CA PHE A 299 14.95 -23.57 11.32
C PHE A 299 14.01 -23.49 10.09
N GLY A 300 12.93 -24.28 10.08
CA GLY A 300 11.94 -24.26 9.01
C GLY A 300 11.23 -22.91 8.85
N GLN A 301 10.95 -22.20 9.95
CA GLN A 301 10.35 -20.86 9.89
C GLN A 301 11.32 -19.82 9.34
N LYS A 302 12.61 -19.91 9.69
CA LYS A 302 13.66 -19.04 9.12
C LYS A 302 13.82 -19.24 7.62
N VAL A 303 13.87 -20.50 7.17
CA VAL A 303 13.93 -20.83 5.73
C VAL A 303 12.68 -20.31 5.02
N LYS A 304 11.48 -20.58 5.55
CA LYS A 304 10.22 -20.06 4.98
C LYS A 304 10.24 -18.54 4.85
N ARG A 305 10.67 -17.82 5.88
CA ARG A 305 10.81 -16.36 5.85
C ARG A 305 11.76 -15.92 4.74
N ALA A 306 12.93 -16.54 4.65
CA ALA A 306 13.92 -16.20 3.63
C ALA A 306 13.39 -16.40 2.21
N LEU A 307 12.70 -17.52 1.95
CA LEU A 307 12.07 -17.80 0.65
C LEU A 307 11.00 -16.76 0.31
N LEU A 308 10.12 -16.44 1.26
CA LEU A 308 9.04 -15.45 1.05
C LEU A 308 9.59 -14.03 0.82
N THR A 309 10.68 -13.66 1.49
CA THR A 309 11.42 -12.41 1.23
C THR A 309 11.96 -12.42 -0.19
N GLY A 310 12.68 -13.48 -0.58
CA GLY A 310 13.20 -13.66 -1.94
C GLY A 310 12.16 -13.44 -3.02
N VAL A 311 11.04 -14.17 -2.92
CA VAL A 311 9.91 -14.03 -3.84
C VAL A 311 9.38 -12.60 -3.84
N SER A 312 9.09 -12.02 -2.67
CA SER A 312 8.45 -10.70 -2.59
C SER A 312 9.30 -9.58 -3.23
N TYR A 313 10.62 -9.61 -3.06
CA TYR A 313 11.51 -8.63 -3.67
C TYR A 313 11.85 -8.92 -5.15
N MET A 314 11.59 -10.14 -5.65
CA MET A 314 11.68 -10.48 -7.06
C MET A 314 10.46 -9.98 -7.86
N ILE A 315 9.26 -9.94 -7.26
CA ILE A 315 8.00 -9.57 -7.93
C ILE A 315 8.10 -8.26 -8.75
N PRO A 316 8.67 -7.14 -8.24
CA PRO A 316 8.74 -5.90 -9.01
C PRO A 316 9.49 -6.00 -10.34
N PHE A 317 10.57 -6.81 -10.39
CA PHE A 317 11.36 -7.04 -11.61
C PHE A 317 10.52 -7.75 -12.67
N VAL A 318 9.68 -8.67 -12.23
CA VAL A 318 8.83 -9.47 -13.09
C VAL A 318 7.61 -8.68 -13.55
N ALA A 319 6.93 -7.99 -12.62
CA ALA A 319 5.76 -7.18 -12.92
C ALA A 319 6.09 -6.08 -13.95
N GLY A 320 7.17 -5.31 -13.72
CA GLY A 320 7.63 -4.31 -14.68
C GLY A 320 8.14 -4.94 -15.97
N GLY A 321 8.97 -5.99 -15.87
CA GLY A 321 9.59 -6.64 -17.02
C GLY A 321 8.58 -7.23 -18.01
N GLY A 322 7.59 -7.97 -17.51
CA GLY A 322 6.57 -8.60 -18.35
C GLY A 322 5.62 -7.61 -19.00
N LEU A 323 5.26 -6.52 -18.30
CA LEU A 323 4.46 -5.44 -18.89
C LEU A 323 5.21 -4.74 -20.02
N LEU A 324 6.51 -4.48 -19.84
CA LEU A 324 7.36 -3.88 -20.88
C LEU A 324 7.54 -4.80 -22.09
N ILE A 325 7.71 -6.12 -21.88
CA ILE A 325 7.68 -7.11 -22.98
C ILE A 325 6.36 -7.03 -23.74
N ALA A 326 5.24 -6.99 -23.02
CA ALA A 326 3.93 -6.93 -23.64
C ALA A 326 3.69 -5.62 -24.42
N LEU A 327 4.13 -4.48 -23.90
CA LEU A 327 4.14 -3.21 -24.64
C LEU A 327 5.06 -3.28 -25.87
N GLY A 328 6.18 -4.00 -25.75
CA GLY A 328 7.05 -4.31 -26.87
C GLY A 328 6.32 -5.04 -28.00
N PHE A 329 5.52 -6.06 -27.67
CA PHE A 329 4.68 -6.76 -28.65
C PHE A 329 3.55 -5.90 -29.20
N LEU A 330 2.94 -5.06 -28.36
CA LEU A 330 1.87 -4.16 -28.79
C LEU A 330 2.35 -3.16 -29.85
N LEU A 331 3.55 -2.60 -29.69
CA LEU A 331 4.10 -1.59 -30.61
C LEU A 331 4.90 -2.19 -31.77
N GLY A 332 5.66 -3.26 -31.51
CA GLY A 332 6.62 -3.86 -32.44
C GLY A 332 6.21 -5.18 -33.08
N GLY A 333 5.08 -5.76 -32.65
CA GLY A 333 4.68 -7.12 -33.02
C GLY A 333 5.54 -8.21 -32.37
N TYR A 334 5.18 -9.49 -32.57
CA TYR A 334 5.90 -10.63 -31.99
C TYR A 334 7.30 -10.85 -32.58
N GLU A 335 7.49 -10.48 -33.84
CA GLU A 335 8.77 -10.59 -34.55
C GLU A 335 9.85 -9.67 -33.96
N ILE A 336 9.47 -8.70 -33.11
CA ILE A 336 10.41 -7.84 -32.40
C ILE A 336 11.43 -8.63 -31.59
N THR A 337 11.05 -9.82 -31.12
CA THR A 337 11.95 -10.74 -30.40
C THR A 337 13.21 -11.13 -31.18
N LYS A 338 13.15 -11.14 -32.52
CA LYS A 338 14.26 -11.56 -33.38
C LYS A 338 15.20 -10.40 -33.73
N VAL A 339 14.71 -9.17 -33.70
CA VAL A 339 15.43 -7.99 -34.19
C VAL A 339 15.75 -6.95 -33.11
N ALA A 340 15.14 -7.05 -31.92
CA ALA A 340 15.26 -6.03 -30.87
C ALA A 340 16.70 -5.69 -30.49
N ASP A 341 17.59 -6.68 -30.43
CA ASP A 341 19.00 -6.46 -30.10
C ASP A 341 19.70 -5.59 -31.14
N VAL A 342 19.50 -5.91 -32.42
CA VAL A 342 20.07 -5.15 -33.54
C VAL A 342 19.47 -3.73 -33.55
N VAL A 343 18.15 -3.63 -33.46
CA VAL A 343 17.44 -2.33 -33.49
C VAL A 343 17.88 -1.42 -32.36
N VAL A 344 17.94 -1.90 -31.11
CA VAL A 344 18.31 -1.05 -29.96
C VAL A 344 19.79 -0.65 -30.01
N LEU A 345 20.67 -1.47 -30.58
CA LEU A 345 22.10 -1.18 -30.65
C LEU A 345 22.51 -0.32 -31.86
N GLN A 346 21.74 -0.37 -32.96
CA GLN A 346 22.11 0.30 -34.22
C GLN A 346 21.22 1.51 -34.55
N ASN A 347 20.06 1.64 -33.91
CA ASN A 347 19.12 2.73 -34.14
C ASN A 347 18.98 3.66 -32.93
N SER A 348 18.41 4.84 -33.17
CA SER A 348 18.09 5.80 -32.12
C SER A 348 16.84 6.60 -32.50
N LEU A 349 16.35 7.47 -31.61
CA LEU A 349 15.25 8.39 -31.93
C LEU A 349 15.53 9.30 -33.14
N PHE A 350 16.79 9.49 -33.49
CA PHE A 350 17.24 10.30 -34.64
C PHE A 350 17.71 9.44 -35.82
N ASN A 351 17.73 8.11 -35.68
CA ASN A 351 18.10 7.16 -36.72
C ASN A 351 17.20 5.93 -36.62
N LEU A 352 15.97 6.03 -37.12
CA LEU A 352 14.94 5.01 -36.94
C LEU A 352 15.22 3.75 -37.78
N PRO A 353 14.83 2.56 -37.29
CA PRO A 353 14.91 1.32 -38.07
C PRO A 353 13.87 1.30 -39.19
N GLU A 354 14.00 0.33 -40.08
CA GLU A 354 12.93 -0.02 -41.01
C GLU A 354 11.65 -0.38 -40.21
N GLY A 355 10.52 0.25 -40.56
CA GLY A 355 9.28 0.20 -39.78
C GLY A 355 9.09 1.36 -38.78
N GLY A 356 10.06 2.26 -38.64
CA GLY A 356 9.89 3.57 -38.00
C GLY A 356 9.85 3.55 -36.47
N LEU A 357 9.24 4.60 -35.89
CA LEU A 357 9.28 4.87 -34.45
C LEU A 357 8.63 3.77 -33.61
N LEU A 358 7.53 3.18 -34.07
CA LEU A 358 6.81 2.15 -33.31
C LEU A 358 7.63 0.86 -33.18
N ILE A 359 8.33 0.44 -34.23
CA ILE A 359 9.26 -0.69 -34.16
C ILE A 359 10.42 -0.38 -33.22
N TYR A 360 10.99 0.83 -33.29
CA TYR A 360 12.06 1.23 -32.37
C TYR A 360 11.60 1.21 -30.91
N LEU A 361 10.47 1.83 -30.59
CA LEU A 361 9.91 1.84 -29.24
C LEU A 361 9.51 0.43 -28.78
N GLY A 362 8.96 -0.38 -29.68
CA GLY A 362 8.66 -1.78 -29.43
C GLY A 362 9.91 -2.59 -29.06
N ALA A 363 11.01 -2.41 -29.81
CA ALA A 363 12.30 -3.05 -29.53
C ALA A 363 12.88 -2.59 -28.18
N VAL A 364 12.82 -1.28 -27.89
CA VAL A 364 13.28 -0.71 -26.62
C VAL A 364 12.49 -1.30 -25.45
N PHE A 365 11.16 -1.26 -25.49
CA PHE A 365 10.31 -1.82 -24.43
C PHE A 365 10.53 -3.32 -24.25
N PHE A 366 10.57 -4.06 -25.36
CA PHE A 366 10.86 -5.49 -25.32
C PHE A 366 12.21 -5.76 -24.66
N LYS A 367 13.27 -5.04 -25.06
CA LYS A 367 14.62 -5.31 -24.53
C LYS A 367 14.77 -4.92 -23.07
N ILE A 368 14.22 -3.79 -22.63
CA ILE A 368 14.19 -3.41 -21.21
C ILE A 368 13.44 -4.49 -20.42
N GLY A 369 12.28 -4.92 -20.92
CA GLY A 369 11.48 -5.95 -20.27
C GLY A 369 12.20 -7.31 -20.19
N ALA A 370 12.85 -7.74 -21.27
CA ALA A 370 13.63 -8.98 -21.33
C ALA A 370 14.84 -8.95 -20.38
N LEU A 371 15.56 -7.82 -20.31
CA LEU A 371 16.65 -7.65 -19.35
C LEU A 371 16.14 -7.66 -17.90
N SER A 372 15.00 -7.03 -17.64
CA SER A 372 14.34 -7.08 -16.31
C SER A 372 13.96 -8.51 -15.91
N MET A 373 13.42 -9.30 -16.85
CA MET A 373 13.15 -10.72 -16.63
C MET A 373 14.43 -11.54 -16.38
N GLY A 374 15.56 -11.15 -16.99
CA GLY A 374 16.86 -11.75 -16.71
C GLY A 374 17.31 -11.61 -15.25
N PHE A 375 16.84 -10.58 -14.53
CA PHE A 375 17.10 -10.40 -13.10
C PHE A 375 16.20 -11.23 -12.19
N LEU A 376 15.23 -11.99 -12.71
CA LEU A 376 14.31 -12.79 -11.90
C LEU A 376 15.05 -13.76 -10.96
N VAL A 377 15.89 -14.64 -11.50
CA VAL A 377 16.63 -15.64 -10.72
C VAL A 377 17.74 -15.00 -9.85
N PRO A 378 18.54 -14.03 -10.36
CA PRO A 378 19.48 -13.27 -9.53
C PRO A 378 18.83 -12.54 -8.35
N ALA A 379 17.71 -11.85 -8.57
CA ALA A 379 17.02 -11.11 -7.52
C ALA A 379 16.47 -12.08 -6.46
N LEU A 380 15.84 -13.18 -6.88
CA LEU A 380 15.40 -14.23 -5.96
C LEU A 380 16.54 -14.72 -5.07
N GLY A 381 17.67 -15.14 -5.65
CA GLY A 381 18.82 -15.63 -4.91
C GLY A 381 19.42 -14.58 -3.98
N GLY A 382 19.57 -13.35 -4.48
CA GLY A 382 20.07 -12.19 -3.73
C GLY A 382 19.23 -11.87 -2.49
N TYR A 383 17.90 -11.81 -2.65
CA TYR A 383 17.02 -11.46 -1.55
C TYR A 383 16.75 -12.62 -0.57
N ILE A 384 16.89 -13.88 -1.00
CA ILE A 384 16.96 -15.03 -0.07
C ILE A 384 18.23 -14.92 0.78
N ALA A 385 19.38 -14.68 0.16
CA ALA A 385 20.64 -14.56 0.87
C ALA A 385 20.63 -13.36 1.83
N TYR A 386 20.08 -12.23 1.40
CA TYR A 386 19.82 -11.05 2.23
C TYR A 386 18.93 -11.38 3.44
N ALA A 387 17.86 -12.15 3.27
CA ALA A 387 16.99 -12.50 4.38
C ALA A 387 17.66 -13.38 5.45
N ILE A 388 18.78 -14.03 5.11
CA ILE A 388 19.57 -14.89 6.02
C ILE A 388 20.75 -14.13 6.62
N ALA A 389 21.48 -13.36 5.80
CA ALA A 389 22.77 -12.77 6.15
C ALA A 389 22.80 -11.23 6.09
N ASP A 390 21.65 -10.58 5.87
CA ASP A 390 21.52 -9.14 5.67
C ASP A 390 22.36 -8.64 4.47
N ARG A 391 22.76 -7.37 4.45
CA ARG A 391 23.52 -6.73 3.35
C ARG A 391 24.72 -7.56 2.84
N PRO A 392 25.55 -8.19 3.69
CA PRO A 392 26.65 -9.04 3.22
C PRO A 392 26.22 -10.21 2.32
N GLY A 393 24.98 -10.70 2.44
CA GLY A 393 24.45 -11.78 1.62
C GLY A 393 24.03 -11.36 0.20
N ILE A 394 23.81 -10.06 -0.05
CA ILE A 394 23.24 -9.57 -1.30
C ILE A 394 24.10 -9.99 -2.51
N ALA A 395 25.36 -9.56 -2.55
CA ALA A 395 26.23 -9.82 -3.71
C ALA A 395 26.42 -11.34 -3.95
N PRO A 396 26.78 -12.17 -2.95
CA PRO A 396 26.84 -13.62 -3.11
C PRO A 396 25.55 -14.25 -3.65
N GLY A 397 24.39 -13.82 -3.14
CA GLY A 397 23.10 -14.36 -3.57
C GLY A 397 22.76 -13.98 -5.01
N PHE A 398 23.03 -12.73 -5.43
CA PHE A 398 22.84 -12.30 -6.81
C PHE A 398 23.73 -13.06 -7.77
N VAL A 399 25.01 -13.26 -7.42
CA VAL A 399 25.96 -14.03 -8.23
C VAL A 399 25.52 -15.50 -8.31
N ALA A 400 25.18 -16.13 -7.20
CA ALA A 400 24.71 -17.52 -7.19
C ALA A 400 23.41 -17.70 -7.99
N GLY A 401 22.49 -16.73 -7.93
CA GLY A 401 21.27 -16.72 -8.75
C GLY A 401 21.57 -16.51 -10.25
N ALA A 402 22.54 -15.67 -10.60
CA ALA A 402 22.99 -15.52 -11.99
C ALA A 402 23.63 -16.81 -12.52
N VAL A 403 24.43 -17.49 -11.70
CA VAL A 403 24.98 -18.82 -12.01
C VAL A 403 23.87 -19.84 -12.20
N ALA A 404 22.84 -19.85 -11.35
CA ALA A 404 21.69 -20.72 -11.53
C ALA A 404 20.96 -20.47 -12.87
N GLY A 405 20.81 -19.21 -13.27
CA GLY A 405 20.27 -18.85 -14.59
C GLY A 405 21.16 -19.36 -15.72
N PHE A 406 22.47 -19.11 -15.64
CA PHE A 406 23.46 -19.55 -16.64
C PHE A 406 23.48 -21.07 -16.83
N MET A 407 23.38 -21.85 -15.74
CA MET A 407 23.39 -23.31 -15.78
C MET A 407 22.07 -23.93 -16.27
N GLY A 408 21.02 -23.12 -16.51
CA GLY A 408 19.68 -23.65 -16.79
C GLY A 408 18.99 -24.26 -15.57
N ALA A 409 19.52 -24.07 -14.36
CA ALA A 409 18.92 -24.54 -13.11
C ALA A 409 17.65 -23.74 -12.75
N GLY A 410 17.49 -22.54 -13.33
CA GLY A 410 16.28 -21.74 -13.25
C GLY A 410 15.93 -21.34 -11.81
N PHE A 411 14.63 -21.28 -11.52
CA PHE A 411 14.11 -20.87 -10.22
C PHE A 411 14.57 -21.77 -9.05
N LEU A 412 14.60 -23.10 -9.25
CA LEU A 412 15.07 -24.05 -8.24
C LEU A 412 16.54 -23.80 -7.90
N GLY A 413 17.36 -23.55 -8.94
CA GLY A 413 18.75 -23.17 -8.76
C GLY A 413 18.90 -21.83 -8.04
N GLY A 414 18.05 -20.85 -8.32
CA GLY A 414 18.05 -19.55 -7.63
C GLY A 414 17.75 -19.68 -6.14
N ILE A 415 16.80 -20.55 -5.77
CA ILE A 415 16.52 -20.88 -4.36
C ILE A 415 17.73 -21.54 -3.71
N ALA A 416 18.26 -22.60 -4.32
CA ALA A 416 19.39 -23.34 -3.75
C ALA A 416 20.63 -22.44 -3.62
N GLY A 417 20.98 -21.71 -4.68
CA GLY A 417 22.08 -20.76 -4.71
C GLY A 417 21.92 -19.63 -3.69
N GLY A 418 20.72 -19.06 -3.56
CA GLY A 418 20.42 -18.03 -2.57
C GLY A 418 20.54 -18.52 -1.12
N LEU A 419 20.03 -19.72 -0.82
CA LEU A 419 20.16 -20.34 0.50
C LEU A 419 21.64 -20.63 0.83
N LEU A 420 22.40 -21.20 -0.12
CA LEU A 420 23.83 -21.45 0.04
C LEU A 420 24.62 -20.16 0.27
N ALA A 421 24.36 -19.14 -0.55
CA ALA A 421 24.99 -17.83 -0.43
C ALA A 421 24.67 -17.17 0.92
N GLY A 422 23.41 -17.22 1.36
CA GLY A 422 22.99 -16.70 2.66
C GLY A 422 23.66 -17.43 3.82
N VAL A 423 23.69 -18.76 3.80
CA VAL A 423 24.35 -19.56 4.85
C VAL A 423 25.86 -19.32 4.86
N ALA A 424 26.51 -19.29 3.70
CA ALA A 424 27.93 -19.00 3.59
C ALA A 424 28.24 -17.59 4.14
N ALA A 425 27.52 -16.56 3.69
CA ALA A 425 27.72 -15.19 4.14
C ALA A 425 27.49 -15.05 5.65
N ALA A 426 26.42 -15.65 6.20
CA ALA A 426 26.14 -15.64 7.63
C ALA A 426 27.21 -16.38 8.45
N SER A 427 27.81 -17.44 7.90
CA SER A 427 28.88 -18.19 8.56
C SER A 427 30.16 -17.36 8.67
N PHE A 428 30.55 -16.67 7.60
CA PHE A 428 31.73 -15.78 7.62
C PHE A 428 31.48 -14.52 8.46
N ALA A 429 30.25 -14.01 8.51
CA ALA A 429 29.89 -12.86 9.34
C ALA A 429 30.02 -13.13 10.86
N ARG A 430 29.97 -14.39 11.29
CA ARG A 430 30.11 -14.80 12.70
C ARG A 430 31.55 -14.98 13.16
N LEU A 431 32.53 -14.85 12.26
CA LEU A 431 33.93 -15.02 12.63
C LEU A 431 34.45 -13.82 13.41
N ASP A 432 35.06 -14.09 14.57
CA ASP A 432 35.74 -13.07 15.36
C ASP A 432 37.06 -12.69 14.68
N VAL A 433 37.08 -11.51 14.06
CA VAL A 433 38.25 -11.00 13.33
C VAL A 433 38.90 -9.80 14.04
N PRO A 434 40.23 -9.60 13.83
CA PRO A 434 40.94 -8.42 14.33
C PRO A 434 40.27 -7.11 13.90
N ARG A 435 40.38 -6.06 14.74
CA ARG A 435 39.72 -4.75 14.53
C ARG A 435 39.91 -4.16 13.12
N TRP A 436 41.11 -4.28 12.56
CA TRP A 436 41.44 -3.75 11.23
C TRP A 436 40.72 -4.48 10.09
N LEU A 437 40.32 -5.74 10.28
CA LEU A 437 39.67 -6.57 9.28
C LEU A 437 38.14 -6.44 9.29
N ARG A 438 37.55 -5.96 10.39
CA ARG A 438 36.08 -5.90 10.56
C ARG A 438 35.36 -5.09 9.50
N SER A 439 35.94 -3.96 9.07
CA SER A 439 35.34 -3.13 8.02
C SER A 439 35.48 -3.78 6.63
N LEU A 440 36.51 -4.60 6.42
CA LEU A 440 36.74 -5.30 5.16
C LEU A 440 35.84 -6.55 5.01
N MET A 441 35.38 -7.13 6.13
CA MET A 441 34.52 -8.31 6.15
C MET A 441 33.25 -8.14 5.28
N PRO A 442 32.32 -7.20 5.56
CA PRO A 442 31.09 -7.07 4.78
C PRO A 442 31.30 -6.46 3.39
N VAL A 443 32.41 -5.74 3.16
CA VAL A 443 32.64 -4.99 1.91
C VAL A 443 33.32 -5.84 0.85
N VAL A 444 34.30 -6.67 1.22
CA VAL A 444 35.14 -7.42 0.27
C VAL A 444 35.16 -8.90 0.58
N ILE A 445 35.45 -9.28 1.83
CA ILE A 445 35.77 -10.68 2.15
C ILE A 445 34.53 -11.56 2.06
N ILE A 446 33.43 -11.18 2.72
CA ILE A 446 32.18 -11.94 2.68
C ILE A 446 31.64 -12.01 1.25
N PRO A 447 31.50 -10.89 0.50
CA PRO A 447 31.10 -10.95 -0.90
C PRO A 447 31.96 -11.89 -1.74
N LEU A 448 33.29 -11.86 -1.59
CA LEU A 448 34.20 -12.72 -2.35
C LEU A 448 34.04 -14.19 -1.97
N VAL A 449 34.24 -14.51 -0.69
CA VAL A 449 34.34 -15.90 -0.24
C VAL A 449 32.97 -16.59 -0.29
N ALA A 450 31.89 -15.92 0.11
CA ALA A 450 30.55 -16.51 0.01
C ALA A 450 30.12 -16.71 -1.46
N SER A 451 30.54 -15.83 -2.39
CA SER A 451 30.31 -16.04 -3.83
C SER A 451 31.07 -17.27 -4.34
N ILE A 452 32.35 -17.41 -3.98
CA ILE A 452 33.16 -18.58 -4.36
C ILE A 452 32.53 -19.87 -3.82
N VAL A 453 32.12 -19.87 -2.55
CA VAL A 453 31.52 -21.05 -1.91
C VAL A 453 30.18 -21.39 -2.57
N ALA A 454 29.24 -20.45 -2.63
CA ALA A 454 27.90 -20.74 -3.14
C ALA A 454 27.90 -21.04 -4.64
N SER A 455 28.57 -20.20 -5.45
CA SER A 455 28.64 -20.37 -6.90
C SER A 455 29.52 -21.54 -7.30
N GLY A 456 30.62 -21.77 -6.56
CA GLY A 456 31.47 -22.94 -6.76
C GLY A 456 30.71 -24.24 -6.49
N LEU A 457 29.94 -24.32 -5.40
CA LEU A 457 29.09 -25.49 -5.13
C LEU A 457 28.01 -25.68 -6.20
N MET A 458 27.42 -24.59 -6.71
CA MET A 458 26.50 -24.67 -7.84
C MET A 458 27.19 -25.24 -9.09
N PHE A 459 28.35 -24.72 -9.48
CA PHE A 459 29.04 -25.22 -10.68
C PHE A 459 29.57 -26.66 -10.54
N LEU A 460 30.16 -26.98 -9.38
CA LEU A 460 30.91 -28.23 -9.20
C LEU A 460 30.02 -29.41 -8.82
N VAL A 461 28.87 -29.17 -8.18
CA VAL A 461 28.09 -30.26 -7.57
C VAL A 461 26.59 -30.15 -7.85
N LEU A 462 25.97 -29.00 -7.56
CA LEU A 462 24.51 -28.93 -7.41
C LEU A 462 23.77 -28.49 -8.68
N GLY A 463 24.35 -27.60 -9.47
CA GLY A 463 23.68 -26.94 -10.57
C GLY A 463 23.32 -27.89 -11.71
N GLY A 464 24.19 -28.84 -12.05
CA GLY A 464 23.90 -29.87 -13.06
C GLY A 464 22.68 -30.73 -12.70
N PRO A 465 22.66 -31.38 -11.52
CA PRO A 465 21.49 -32.12 -11.04
C PRO A 465 20.22 -31.27 -10.97
N ILE A 466 20.29 -30.02 -10.49
CA ILE A 466 19.12 -29.14 -10.41
C ILE A 466 18.61 -28.78 -11.80
N ALA A 467 19.50 -28.47 -12.76
CA ALA A 467 19.12 -28.20 -14.14
C ALA A 467 18.44 -29.43 -14.78
N TRP A 468 18.96 -30.63 -14.52
CA TRP A 468 18.31 -31.86 -14.96
C TRP A 468 16.89 -31.99 -14.40
N ILE A 469 16.68 -31.72 -13.09
CA ILE A 469 15.34 -31.71 -12.48
C ILE A 469 14.44 -30.67 -13.16
N THR A 470 14.94 -29.45 -13.36
CA THR A 470 14.19 -28.36 -13.99
C THR A 470 13.75 -28.72 -15.41
N THR A 471 14.63 -29.33 -16.22
CA THR A 471 14.30 -29.77 -17.58
C THR A 471 13.23 -30.86 -17.57
N ASN A 472 13.36 -31.90 -16.74
CA ASN A 472 12.36 -32.97 -16.64
C ASN A 472 11.00 -32.46 -16.15
N LEU A 473 10.99 -31.52 -15.20
CA LEU A 473 9.77 -30.86 -14.75
C LEU A 473 9.11 -30.08 -15.90
N ASN A 474 9.89 -29.35 -16.69
CA ASN A 474 9.37 -28.63 -17.85
C ASN A 474 8.82 -29.59 -18.91
N GLU A 475 9.51 -30.68 -19.22
CA GLU A 475 9.04 -31.71 -20.15
C GLU A 475 7.72 -32.34 -19.66
N TRP A 476 7.64 -32.65 -18.36
CA TRP A 476 6.43 -33.16 -17.75
C TRP A 476 5.27 -32.18 -17.86
N LEU A 477 5.49 -30.90 -17.50
CA LEU A 477 4.47 -29.84 -17.62
C LEU A 477 4.04 -29.61 -19.07
N THR A 478 4.98 -29.66 -20.02
CA THR A 478 4.69 -29.49 -21.45
C THR A 478 3.90 -30.68 -22.00
N GLY A 479 4.14 -31.88 -21.47
CA GLY A 479 3.39 -33.09 -21.81
C GLY A 479 1.98 -33.14 -21.20
N MET A 480 1.63 -32.22 -20.29
CA MET A 480 0.29 -32.17 -19.71
C MET A 480 -0.72 -31.68 -20.75
N SER A 481 -1.67 -32.54 -21.10
CA SER A 481 -2.78 -32.21 -21.99
C SER A 481 -4.09 -32.78 -21.43
N GLY A 482 -5.21 -32.20 -21.86
CA GLY A 482 -6.55 -32.63 -21.44
C GLY A 482 -6.74 -32.55 -19.93
N ALA A 483 -7.09 -33.67 -19.29
CA ALA A 483 -7.51 -33.71 -17.89
C ALA A 483 -6.43 -33.27 -16.89
N SER A 484 -5.16 -33.56 -17.14
CA SER A 484 -4.08 -33.23 -16.20
C SER A 484 -3.83 -31.71 -16.14
N ALA A 485 -3.87 -31.02 -17.27
CA ALA A 485 -3.77 -29.55 -17.34
C ALA A 485 -4.92 -28.86 -16.58
N ILE A 486 -6.14 -29.40 -16.69
CA ILE A 486 -7.32 -28.91 -15.96
C ILE A 486 -7.14 -29.08 -14.45
N ILE A 487 -6.66 -30.24 -14.00
CA ILE A 487 -6.38 -30.51 -12.58
C ILE A 487 -5.31 -29.56 -12.05
N LEU A 488 -4.25 -29.30 -12.81
CA LEU A 488 -3.24 -28.32 -12.42
C LEU A 488 -3.84 -26.92 -12.28
N GLY A 489 -4.66 -26.50 -13.24
CA GLY A 489 -5.39 -25.23 -13.17
C GLY A 489 -6.29 -25.14 -11.94
N LEU A 490 -6.99 -26.21 -11.60
CA LEU A 490 -7.81 -26.31 -10.39
C LEU A 490 -6.96 -26.12 -9.12
N ILE A 491 -5.85 -26.84 -8.99
CA ILE A 491 -4.96 -26.77 -7.82
C ILE A 491 -4.40 -25.35 -7.67
N LEU A 492 -3.87 -24.78 -8.75
CA LEU A 492 -3.34 -23.42 -8.74
C LEU A 492 -4.41 -22.39 -8.41
N GLY A 493 -5.62 -22.56 -8.94
CA GLY A 493 -6.75 -21.69 -8.62
C GLY A 493 -7.17 -21.77 -7.15
N LEU A 494 -7.22 -22.98 -6.58
CA LEU A 494 -7.48 -23.19 -5.15
C LEU A 494 -6.43 -22.49 -4.28
N MET A 495 -5.14 -22.60 -4.65
CA MET A 495 -4.05 -21.92 -3.95
C MET A 495 -4.17 -20.40 -4.00
N MET A 496 -4.55 -19.84 -5.15
CA MET A 496 -4.75 -18.39 -5.29
C MET A 496 -5.91 -17.87 -4.43
N GLY A 497 -6.98 -18.64 -4.26
CA GLY A 497 -8.12 -18.28 -3.42
C GLY A 497 -7.96 -18.54 -1.92
N PHE A 498 -6.89 -19.22 -1.49
CA PHE A 498 -6.76 -19.74 -0.12
C PHE A 498 -6.50 -18.66 0.95
N ASP A 499 -5.55 -17.76 0.70
CA ASP A 499 -5.09 -16.78 1.71
C ASP A 499 -4.94 -15.35 1.17
N LEU A 500 -5.58 -15.04 0.03
CA LEU A 500 -5.82 -13.68 -0.47
C LEU A 500 -4.55 -12.80 -0.52
N GLY A 501 -3.47 -13.33 -1.09
CA GLY A 501 -2.16 -12.67 -1.16
C GLY A 501 -1.17 -13.13 -0.06
N GLY A 502 -1.58 -14.10 0.75
CA GLY A 502 -0.73 -14.76 1.74
C GLY A 502 0.29 -15.73 1.14
N PRO A 503 0.98 -16.52 2.00
CA PRO A 503 2.04 -17.44 1.58
C PRO A 503 1.65 -18.46 0.50
N VAL A 504 0.46 -19.05 0.54
CA VAL A 504 0.02 -20.10 -0.41
C VAL A 504 -0.25 -19.49 -1.78
N ASN A 505 -0.98 -18.38 -1.82
CA ASN A 505 -1.17 -17.60 -3.04
C ASN A 505 0.17 -17.17 -3.64
N LYS A 506 1.09 -16.64 -2.82
CA LYS A 506 2.44 -16.27 -3.27
C LYS A 506 3.26 -17.44 -3.81
N VAL A 507 3.08 -18.65 -3.29
CA VAL A 507 3.75 -19.85 -3.83
C VAL A 507 3.21 -20.19 -5.22
N ALA A 508 1.88 -20.20 -5.40
CA ALA A 508 1.28 -20.42 -6.72
C ALA A 508 1.71 -19.34 -7.72
N TYR A 509 1.72 -18.07 -7.28
CA TYR A 509 2.19 -16.95 -8.08
C TYR A 509 3.67 -17.07 -8.45
N ALA A 510 4.54 -17.37 -7.48
CA ALA A 510 5.97 -17.53 -7.71
C ALA A 510 6.26 -18.68 -8.68
N PHE A 511 5.52 -19.79 -8.57
CA PHE A 511 5.62 -20.92 -9.51
C PHE A 511 5.27 -20.49 -10.94
N ALA A 512 4.17 -19.77 -11.14
CA ALA A 512 3.76 -19.29 -12.45
C ALA A 512 4.77 -18.29 -13.05
N VAL A 513 5.18 -17.32 -12.24
CA VAL A 513 6.18 -16.31 -12.61
C VAL A 513 7.52 -16.94 -12.98
N ALA A 514 7.98 -17.92 -12.19
CA ALA A 514 9.23 -18.62 -12.44
C ALA A 514 9.25 -19.32 -13.80
N GLY A 515 8.11 -19.88 -14.21
CA GLY A 515 7.97 -20.54 -15.51
C GLY A 515 8.01 -19.57 -16.70
N LEU A 516 7.63 -18.30 -16.54
CA LEU A 516 7.56 -17.34 -17.65
C LEU A 516 8.88 -17.18 -18.40
N GLY A 517 10.01 -17.20 -17.68
CA GLY A 517 11.34 -17.08 -18.29
C GLY A 517 11.72 -18.27 -19.19
N THR A 518 11.02 -19.39 -19.08
CA THR A 518 11.23 -20.61 -19.88
C THR A 518 10.18 -20.82 -20.97
N ALA A 519 9.18 -19.94 -21.05
CA ALA A 519 8.08 -20.04 -22.00
C ALA A 519 8.54 -19.73 -23.42
N THR A 520 8.09 -20.53 -24.39
CA THR A 520 8.38 -20.31 -25.81
C THR A 520 7.14 -20.62 -26.65
N ILE A 521 7.18 -20.28 -27.93
CA ILE A 521 6.10 -20.63 -28.86
C ILE A 521 5.89 -22.16 -28.92
N ALA A 522 6.96 -22.93 -28.80
CA ALA A 522 6.93 -24.40 -28.78
C ALA A 522 6.56 -24.99 -27.40
N ASN A 523 6.79 -24.26 -26.31
CA ASN A 523 6.42 -24.65 -24.95
C ASN A 523 5.56 -23.55 -24.30
N GLN A 524 4.25 -23.63 -24.53
CA GLN A 524 3.28 -22.65 -24.05
C GLN A 524 2.77 -22.91 -22.62
N ALA A 525 3.06 -24.09 -22.05
CA ALA A 525 2.54 -24.48 -20.73
C ALA A 525 2.83 -23.43 -19.63
N PRO A 526 4.02 -22.79 -19.56
CA PRO A 526 4.25 -21.75 -18.57
C PRO A 526 3.39 -20.50 -18.77
N TRP A 527 3.09 -20.11 -20.02
CA TRP A 527 2.15 -19.01 -20.29
C TRP A 527 0.71 -19.38 -19.89
N GLN A 528 0.32 -20.65 -20.05
CA GLN A 528 -1.01 -21.12 -19.62
C GLN A 528 -1.16 -21.12 -18.10
N ILE A 529 -0.14 -21.61 -17.40
CA ILE A 529 -0.05 -21.57 -15.93
C ILE A 529 -0.17 -20.11 -15.44
N MET A 530 0.52 -19.17 -16.08
CA MET A 530 0.43 -17.76 -15.72
C MET A 530 -0.97 -17.18 -15.96
N ALA A 531 -1.61 -17.49 -17.09
CA ALA A 531 -2.98 -17.04 -17.34
C ALA A 531 -3.96 -17.55 -16.30
N ALA A 532 -3.86 -18.83 -15.92
CA ALA A 532 -4.72 -19.47 -14.94
C ALA A 532 -4.53 -18.86 -13.54
N VAL A 533 -3.28 -18.68 -13.10
CA VAL A 533 -2.95 -18.06 -11.82
C VAL A 533 -3.44 -16.61 -11.77
N MET A 534 -3.22 -15.84 -12.83
CA MET A 534 -3.67 -14.45 -12.89
C MET A 534 -5.20 -14.37 -12.86
N ALA A 535 -5.90 -15.16 -13.69
CA ALA A 535 -7.36 -15.22 -13.70
C ALA A 535 -7.92 -15.57 -12.31
N ALA A 536 -7.38 -16.62 -11.70
CA ALA A 536 -7.87 -17.14 -10.43
C ALA A 536 -7.68 -16.14 -9.28
N GLY A 537 -6.57 -15.40 -9.23
CA GLY A 537 -6.35 -14.39 -8.18
C GLY A 537 -7.23 -13.13 -8.32
N MET A 538 -7.83 -12.89 -9.49
CA MET A 538 -8.81 -11.81 -9.68
C MET A 538 -10.18 -12.15 -9.07
N VAL A 539 -10.53 -13.43 -8.99
CA VAL A 539 -11.88 -13.89 -8.60
C VAL A 539 -12.29 -13.48 -7.18
N PRO A 540 -11.46 -13.64 -6.12
CA PRO A 540 -11.91 -13.36 -4.76
C PRO A 540 -12.49 -11.94 -4.55
N PRO A 541 -11.80 -10.85 -4.90
CA PRO A 541 -12.35 -9.49 -4.75
C PRO A 541 -13.54 -9.23 -5.70
N LEU A 542 -13.51 -9.71 -6.95
CA LEU A 542 -14.63 -9.56 -7.89
C LEU A 542 -15.90 -10.25 -7.37
N ALA A 543 -15.75 -11.43 -6.77
CA ALA A 543 -16.85 -12.19 -6.19
C ALA A 543 -17.47 -11.48 -4.98
N MET A 544 -16.65 -10.88 -4.11
CA MET A 544 -17.15 -10.10 -2.97
C MET A 544 -17.88 -8.84 -3.46
N ALA A 545 -17.30 -8.14 -4.44
CA ALA A 545 -17.94 -6.98 -5.08
C ALA A 545 -19.32 -7.35 -5.64
N LEU A 546 -19.40 -8.43 -6.43
CA LEU A 546 -20.66 -8.93 -6.98
C LEU A 546 -21.65 -9.32 -5.87
N ALA A 547 -21.20 -10.05 -4.85
CA ALA A 547 -22.08 -10.51 -3.79
C ALA A 547 -22.73 -9.36 -3.01
N THR A 548 -22.00 -8.27 -2.76
CA THR A 548 -22.53 -7.08 -2.08
C THR A 548 -23.61 -6.35 -2.89
N VAL A 549 -23.57 -6.45 -4.22
CA VAL A 549 -24.57 -5.87 -5.13
C VAL A 549 -25.80 -6.76 -5.22
N VAL A 550 -25.60 -8.07 -5.34
CA VAL A 550 -26.68 -9.06 -5.53
C VAL A 550 -27.54 -9.22 -4.28
N ASP A 551 -26.93 -9.33 -3.09
CA ASP A 551 -27.66 -9.44 -1.84
C ASP A 551 -27.09 -8.55 -0.74
N LYS A 552 -27.27 -7.24 -0.93
CA LYS A 552 -26.79 -6.20 -0.01
C LYS A 552 -27.16 -6.47 1.45
N LYS A 553 -28.29 -7.11 1.75
CA LYS A 553 -28.78 -7.34 3.12
C LYS A 553 -27.87 -8.23 3.95
N LEU A 554 -27.07 -9.09 3.31
CA LEU A 554 -26.13 -10.00 3.97
C LEU A 554 -24.79 -9.34 4.36
N PHE A 555 -24.58 -8.09 3.94
CA PHE A 555 -23.33 -7.36 4.09
C PHE A 555 -23.56 -6.06 4.85
N SER A 556 -22.63 -5.75 5.76
CA SER A 556 -22.56 -4.47 6.48
C SER A 556 -22.32 -3.29 5.54
N LEU A 557 -22.54 -2.06 6.02
CA LEU A 557 -22.24 -0.86 5.23
C LEU A 557 -20.76 -0.78 4.86
N VAL A 558 -19.87 -1.16 5.77
CA VAL A 558 -18.41 -1.20 5.53
C VAL A 558 -18.07 -2.21 4.43
N GLU A 559 -18.63 -3.42 4.47
CA GLU A 559 -18.44 -4.42 3.41
C GLU A 559 -18.97 -3.93 2.06
N ARG A 560 -20.10 -3.21 2.02
CA ARG A 560 -20.64 -2.64 0.76
C ARG A 560 -19.75 -1.54 0.19
N GLU A 561 -19.19 -0.68 1.03
CA GLU A 561 -18.23 0.35 0.58
C GLU A 561 -16.93 -0.28 0.06
N ASN A 562 -16.41 -1.28 0.78
CA ASN A 562 -15.28 -2.07 0.32
C ASN A 562 -15.58 -2.80 -1.00
N GLY A 563 -16.83 -3.22 -1.23
CA GLY A 563 -17.28 -3.88 -2.45
C GLY A 563 -17.13 -3.00 -3.69
N LYS A 564 -17.28 -1.68 -3.56
CA LYS A 564 -17.05 -0.73 -4.67
C LYS A 564 -15.58 -0.73 -5.10
N ALA A 565 -14.67 -0.68 -4.13
CA ALA A 565 -13.22 -0.73 -4.40
C ALA A 565 -12.78 -2.10 -4.93
N ALA A 566 -13.39 -3.18 -4.43
CA ALA A 566 -13.05 -4.55 -4.79
C ALA A 566 -13.24 -4.86 -6.29
N TRP A 567 -14.14 -4.16 -7.01
CA TRP A 567 -14.23 -4.25 -8.47
C TRP A 567 -12.91 -3.92 -9.17
N LEU A 568 -12.34 -2.74 -8.86
CA LEU A 568 -11.11 -2.28 -9.49
C LEU A 568 -9.91 -3.11 -9.03
N LEU A 569 -9.83 -3.42 -7.74
CA LEU A 569 -8.75 -4.25 -7.20
C LEU A 569 -8.74 -5.65 -7.83
N GLY A 570 -9.92 -6.27 -7.94
CA GLY A 570 -10.06 -7.55 -8.62
C GLY A 570 -9.74 -7.48 -10.10
N ALA A 571 -10.23 -6.46 -10.81
CA ALA A 571 -9.89 -6.23 -12.22
C ALA A 571 -8.38 -6.04 -12.44
N SER A 572 -7.66 -5.54 -11.45
CA SER A 572 -6.21 -5.33 -11.47
C SER A 572 -5.38 -6.54 -10.99
N PHE A 573 -5.98 -7.69 -10.70
CA PHE A 573 -5.29 -8.84 -10.09
C PHE A 573 -4.69 -8.53 -8.70
N ILE A 574 -5.44 -7.78 -7.89
CA ILE A 574 -5.11 -7.49 -6.48
C ILE A 574 -6.08 -8.29 -5.59
N SER A 575 -5.69 -9.51 -5.26
CA SER A 575 -6.51 -10.46 -4.49
C SER A 575 -6.85 -9.97 -3.07
N GLU A 576 -6.03 -9.06 -2.53
CA GLU A 576 -6.13 -8.43 -1.22
C GLU A 576 -7.42 -7.61 -1.06
N GLY A 577 -8.07 -7.20 -2.15
CA GLY A 577 -9.38 -6.53 -2.11
C GLY A 577 -10.47 -7.35 -1.41
N ALA A 578 -10.27 -8.67 -1.24
CA ALA A 578 -11.17 -9.55 -0.50
C ALA A 578 -10.86 -9.64 1.02
N ILE A 579 -9.71 -9.15 1.49
CA ILE A 579 -9.30 -9.25 2.90
C ILE A 579 -10.33 -8.65 3.86
N PRO A 580 -10.91 -7.45 3.63
CA PRO A 580 -11.89 -6.89 4.54
C PRO A 580 -13.13 -7.78 4.74
N PHE A 581 -13.51 -8.54 3.71
CA PHE A 581 -14.62 -9.49 3.77
C PHE A 581 -14.24 -10.77 4.51
N ALA A 582 -13.04 -11.30 4.25
CA ALA A 582 -12.54 -12.48 4.94
C ALA A 582 -12.27 -12.21 6.42
N ALA A 583 -11.85 -10.99 6.79
CA ALA A 583 -11.73 -10.57 8.18
C ALA A 583 -13.08 -10.55 8.90
N ALA A 584 -14.15 -10.17 8.19
CA ALA A 584 -15.51 -10.19 8.73
C ALA A 584 -16.11 -11.61 8.80
N ASP A 585 -15.79 -12.50 7.85
CA ASP A 585 -16.44 -13.80 7.71
C ASP A 585 -15.56 -14.87 7.02
N VAL A 586 -14.44 -15.22 7.67
CA VAL A 586 -13.39 -16.09 7.11
C VAL A 586 -13.93 -17.45 6.63
N PHE A 587 -14.83 -18.06 7.39
CA PHE A 587 -15.33 -19.42 7.13
C PHE A 587 -16.22 -19.52 5.90
N ARG A 588 -16.73 -18.39 5.40
CA ARG A 588 -17.62 -18.36 4.22
C ARG A 588 -16.93 -17.74 3.03
N VAL A 589 -16.12 -16.70 3.26
CA VAL A 589 -15.39 -16.01 2.19
C VAL A 589 -14.29 -16.89 1.63
N ILE A 590 -13.42 -17.48 2.46
CA ILE A 590 -12.27 -18.25 1.95
C ILE A 590 -12.70 -19.48 1.15
N PRO A 591 -13.60 -20.36 1.62
CA PRO A 591 -14.03 -21.52 0.83
C PRO A 591 -14.72 -21.10 -0.49
N ALA A 592 -15.54 -20.04 -0.47
CA ALA A 592 -16.16 -19.51 -1.68
C ALA A 592 -15.13 -18.99 -2.69
N SER A 593 -14.14 -18.23 -2.22
CA SER A 593 -13.03 -17.72 -3.01
C SER A 593 -12.22 -18.86 -3.63
N MET A 594 -11.87 -19.90 -2.85
CA MET A 594 -11.17 -21.08 -3.35
C MET A 594 -11.96 -21.79 -4.46
N ILE A 595 -13.27 -22.02 -4.26
CA ILE A 595 -14.10 -22.71 -5.25
C ILE A 595 -14.15 -21.91 -6.56
N GLY A 596 -14.44 -20.61 -6.50
CA GLY A 596 -14.50 -19.78 -7.72
C GLY A 596 -13.15 -19.67 -8.42
N ALA A 597 -12.07 -19.42 -7.66
CA ALA A 597 -10.72 -19.32 -8.20
C ALA A 597 -10.25 -20.66 -8.81
N GLY A 598 -10.57 -21.79 -8.17
CA GLY A 598 -10.32 -23.14 -8.68
C GLY A 598 -11.05 -23.40 -10.00
N VAL A 599 -12.34 -23.06 -10.10
CA VAL A 599 -13.12 -23.16 -11.34
C VAL A 599 -12.49 -22.31 -12.44
N THR A 600 -12.12 -21.06 -12.15
CA THR A 600 -11.47 -20.18 -13.12
C THR A 600 -10.14 -20.72 -13.60
N GLY A 601 -9.29 -21.23 -12.70
CA GLY A 601 -8.00 -21.82 -13.07
C GLY A 601 -8.18 -23.07 -13.95
N ALA A 602 -9.12 -23.94 -13.59
CA ALA A 602 -9.47 -25.13 -14.38
C ALA A 602 -9.95 -24.76 -15.79
N LEU A 603 -10.85 -23.79 -15.92
CA LEU A 603 -11.37 -23.31 -17.21
C LEU A 603 -10.28 -22.64 -18.06
N SER A 604 -9.42 -21.81 -17.44
CA SER A 604 -8.32 -21.15 -18.15
C SER A 604 -7.36 -22.16 -18.76
N MET A 605 -7.01 -23.22 -18.03
CA MET A 605 -6.18 -24.31 -18.54
C MET A 605 -6.91 -25.17 -19.57
N ALA A 606 -8.20 -25.46 -19.35
CA ALA A 606 -9.03 -26.23 -20.30
C ALA A 606 -9.11 -25.57 -21.68
N TRP A 607 -9.20 -24.24 -21.70
CA TRP A 607 -9.29 -23.44 -22.92
C TRP A 607 -7.92 -23.05 -23.49
N GLY A 608 -6.82 -23.48 -22.86
CA GLY A 608 -5.47 -23.21 -23.34
C GLY A 608 -5.13 -21.72 -23.39
N VAL A 609 -5.74 -20.90 -22.54
CA VAL A 609 -5.49 -19.45 -22.49
C VAL A 609 -4.05 -19.23 -22.04
N THR A 610 -3.33 -18.32 -22.69
CA THR A 610 -1.93 -17.98 -22.37
C THR A 610 -1.79 -16.52 -21.94
N SER A 611 -0.87 -16.25 -21.01
CA SER A 611 -0.51 -14.90 -20.59
C SER A 611 0.99 -14.72 -20.59
N LYS A 612 1.44 -13.68 -21.29
CA LYS A 612 2.85 -13.26 -21.36
C LYS A 612 3.20 -12.25 -20.27
N ALA A 613 2.19 -11.67 -19.63
CA ALA A 613 2.34 -10.72 -18.55
C ALA A 613 2.04 -11.39 -17.20
N PRO A 614 2.88 -11.16 -16.18
CA PRO A 614 2.72 -11.75 -14.85
C PRO A 614 1.76 -10.96 -13.95
N HIS A 615 1.34 -9.76 -14.36
CA HIS A 615 0.57 -8.84 -13.52
C HIS A 615 -0.21 -7.83 -14.37
N GLY A 616 -1.19 -7.16 -13.77
CA GLY A 616 -1.97 -6.07 -14.38
C GLY A 616 -3.42 -6.42 -14.71
N GLY A 617 -3.83 -7.68 -14.53
CA GLY A 617 -5.22 -8.12 -14.68
C GLY A 617 -5.82 -7.78 -16.05
N VAL A 618 -7.01 -7.17 -16.07
CA VAL A 618 -7.71 -6.81 -17.32
C VAL A 618 -6.96 -5.73 -18.13
N PHE A 619 -6.12 -4.93 -17.49
CA PHE A 619 -5.39 -3.83 -18.14
C PHE A 619 -4.26 -4.32 -19.05
N VAL A 620 -3.89 -5.60 -18.96
CA VAL A 620 -2.92 -6.24 -19.84
C VAL A 620 -3.58 -7.19 -20.84
N PHE A 621 -4.82 -6.90 -21.25
CA PHE A 621 -5.58 -7.73 -22.21
C PHE A 621 -4.80 -8.05 -23.49
N PHE A 622 -3.96 -7.13 -23.97
CA PHE A 622 -3.11 -7.31 -25.16
C PHE A 622 -1.99 -8.35 -24.96
N ALA A 623 -1.68 -8.72 -23.72
CA ALA A 623 -0.69 -9.73 -23.35
C ALA A 623 -1.31 -11.13 -23.12
N ILE A 624 -2.64 -11.26 -23.32
CA ILE A 624 -3.42 -12.46 -23.06
C ILE A 624 -3.98 -12.97 -24.38
N ASP A 625 -3.51 -14.15 -24.82
CA ASP A 625 -4.11 -14.77 -25.99
C ASP A 625 -5.44 -15.42 -25.59
N SER A 626 -6.43 -15.41 -26.49
CA SER A 626 -7.80 -15.88 -26.19
C SER A 626 -8.48 -15.09 -25.05
N PHE A 627 -8.23 -13.77 -24.97
CA PHE A 627 -8.79 -12.88 -23.96
C PHE A 627 -10.30 -13.04 -23.69
N PRO A 628 -11.20 -13.23 -24.68
CA PRO A 628 -12.62 -13.46 -24.40
C PRO A 628 -12.90 -14.71 -23.55
N LEU A 629 -12.16 -15.81 -23.79
CA LEU A 629 -12.27 -17.03 -23.01
C LEU A 629 -11.69 -16.83 -21.61
N TRP A 630 -10.59 -16.08 -21.48
CA TRP A 630 -10.02 -15.72 -20.19
C TRP A 630 -11.00 -14.90 -19.33
N ALA A 631 -11.59 -13.85 -19.92
CA ALA A 631 -12.59 -13.02 -19.27
C ALA A 631 -13.84 -13.84 -18.88
N LEU A 632 -14.27 -14.78 -19.74
CA LEU A 632 -15.36 -15.69 -19.45
C LEU A 632 -15.04 -16.62 -18.27
N ALA A 633 -13.81 -17.14 -18.18
CA ALA A 633 -13.39 -18.00 -17.06
C ALA A 633 -13.42 -17.24 -15.73
N ILE A 634 -12.99 -15.97 -15.73
CA ILE A 634 -13.06 -15.08 -14.56
C ILE A 634 -14.52 -14.79 -14.20
N ALA A 635 -15.36 -14.47 -15.18
CA ALA A 635 -16.77 -14.19 -14.95
C ALA A 635 -17.50 -15.40 -14.34
N ILE A 636 -17.27 -16.60 -14.86
CA ILE A 636 -17.85 -17.84 -14.33
C ILE A 636 -17.40 -18.07 -12.87
N GLY A 637 -16.09 -18.01 -12.58
CA GLY A 637 -15.61 -18.21 -11.21
C GLY A 637 -16.08 -17.12 -10.24
N THR A 638 -16.21 -15.88 -10.72
CA THR A 638 -16.77 -14.75 -9.96
C THR A 638 -18.22 -15.01 -9.57
N VAL A 639 -19.04 -15.46 -10.52
CA VAL A 639 -20.45 -15.82 -10.26
C VAL A 639 -20.54 -17.01 -9.31
N VAL A 640 -19.72 -18.04 -9.51
CA VAL A 640 -19.68 -19.23 -8.64
C VAL A 640 -19.31 -18.83 -7.21
N ALA A 641 -18.23 -18.09 -6.99
CA ALA A 641 -17.81 -17.65 -5.66
C ALA A 641 -18.85 -16.72 -5.02
N ALA A 642 -19.41 -15.77 -5.76
CA ALA A 642 -20.46 -14.87 -5.26
C ALA A 642 -21.71 -15.65 -4.83
N PHE A 643 -22.13 -16.62 -5.64
CA PHE A 643 -23.26 -17.48 -5.31
C PHE A 643 -22.98 -18.32 -4.05
N VAL A 644 -21.82 -18.96 -3.97
CA VAL A 644 -21.43 -19.78 -2.81
C VAL A 644 -21.40 -18.95 -1.53
N VAL A 645 -20.79 -17.75 -1.53
CA VAL A 645 -20.74 -16.92 -0.32
C VAL A 645 -22.13 -16.43 0.11
N ILE A 646 -23.00 -16.06 -0.85
CA ILE A 646 -24.38 -15.65 -0.55
C ILE A 646 -25.16 -16.81 0.07
N VAL A 647 -25.07 -18.00 -0.52
CA VAL A 647 -25.73 -19.20 0.00
C VAL A 647 -25.23 -19.50 1.42
N LEU A 648 -23.91 -19.56 1.63
CA LEU A 648 -23.32 -19.84 2.94
C LEU A 648 -23.74 -18.80 4.01
N LYS A 649 -23.82 -17.51 3.65
CA LYS A 649 -24.28 -16.46 4.56
C LYS A 649 -25.79 -16.58 4.86
N ARG A 650 -26.64 -16.87 3.86
CA ARG A 650 -28.09 -17.07 4.06
C ARG A 650 -28.41 -18.24 4.98
N TYR A 651 -27.69 -19.36 4.85
CA TYR A 651 -27.90 -20.52 5.71
C TYR A 651 -27.44 -20.28 7.16
N ALA A 652 -26.46 -19.40 7.38
CA ALA A 652 -25.97 -19.07 8.71
C ALA A 652 -26.84 -18.05 9.48
N VAL A 653 -27.41 -17.06 8.79
CA VAL A 653 -28.29 -16.05 9.40
C VAL A 653 -29.64 -16.64 9.83
N ARG A 654 -29.99 -17.84 9.35
CA ARG A 654 -31.27 -18.51 9.65
C ARG A 654 -31.40 -19.10 11.06
N LYS A 655 -30.47 -18.85 11.99
CA LYS A 655 -30.58 -19.32 13.38
C LYS A 655 -30.43 -18.17 14.38
N SER A 656 -31.46 -17.36 14.50
CA SER A 656 -31.82 -16.61 15.70
C SER A 656 -33.33 -16.37 15.69
N SER A 657 -34.08 -17.46 15.89
CA SER A 657 -35.45 -17.40 16.38
C SER A 657 -35.39 -17.48 17.90
N VAL A 658 -35.32 -16.31 18.54
CA VAL A 658 -35.86 -16.14 19.90
C VAL A 658 -36.65 -14.84 19.85
N ASP A 659 -37.89 -14.97 19.40
CA ASP A 659 -38.97 -14.14 19.91
C ASP A 659 -39.05 -14.41 21.42
N ALA A 660 -38.61 -13.46 22.23
CA ALA A 660 -38.98 -13.34 23.63
C ALA A 660 -39.33 -11.88 23.88
N GLU A 661 -40.62 -11.61 23.69
CA GLU A 661 -41.46 -10.60 24.33
C GLU A 661 -40.79 -9.31 24.84
N THR A 662 -41.12 -8.23 24.15
CA THR A 662 -41.12 -6.87 24.70
C THR A 662 -42.12 -6.77 25.86
N PRO A 663 -41.73 -6.44 27.10
CA PRO A 663 -42.68 -5.97 28.10
C PRO A 663 -42.99 -4.50 27.79
N ALA A 664 -44.28 -4.24 27.59
CA ALA A 664 -44.83 -2.91 27.42
C ALA A 664 -44.42 -1.99 28.59
N LEU A 665 -43.92 -0.80 28.26
CA LEU A 665 -43.84 0.32 29.20
C LEU A 665 -45.26 0.83 29.43
N VAL A 666 -45.84 0.48 30.58
CA VAL A 666 -47.05 1.09 31.11
C VAL A 666 -46.65 2.33 31.90
N ASN A 667 -47.29 3.45 31.57
CA ASN A 667 -47.24 4.71 32.29
C ASN A 667 -47.62 4.54 33.78
N ALA A 668 -46.78 5.07 34.68
CA ALA A 668 -47.16 5.76 35.91
C ALA A 668 -45.95 6.56 36.43
#